data_AF-A0A7C7SGZ6-F1
#
_entry.id   AF-A0A7C7SGZ6-F1
#
_cell.length_a   1.000
_cell.length_b   1.000
_cell.length_c   1.000
_cell.angle_alpha   90.00
_cell.angle_beta   90.00
_cell.angle_gamma   90.00
#
_symmetry.space_group_name_H-M   'P 1'
#
loop_
_entity.id
_entity.type
_entity.pdbx_description
1 polymer ?
#
loop_
_entity_poly.entity_id
_entity_poly.type
_entity_poly.pdbx_seq_one_letter_code
_entity_poly.pdbx_strand_id
1 'polypeptide(L)'
;ADYAGDASPALPVVPRAVVRATSIEDIAATLQWATRHGVAVTPRGAGTGKAGGCIASPGGIVLSLEAMDRVLTVRPADGWAEVEPENVVLVAEFCGGGFGSKAVGATCMRFPIVMSKKIGKPVMMRISRREENFIGRARPAVQARAKIGFRSDGRILAMDLFTIGDGGPYGRNGDHMSVANIASLAYQPESIRVRGIAVYTNTPPRAAQRAPGGEQAVTMLAPLLDRAARQLGIDRTEIIRINAPSGQATFGAPGRDGQQGNASSAFVREALDKGMAEFNWSERLARSGQRNGSKATGIGVALSTFSAGSSGMDGLLVIRPDGRLQIQSGVGNLGTESFSDCCRAAAEALDMPWEKVDLVWGATDRNLPWSAMSVGSQTTHAHTRANWAAGLDAKRKLQELAALELGGAPDDYDVAGERVFKRGARSQGLSFAQAAERAIARGGRFDGHELPEDINGMTTTSATALAGRGLMGVAKDTFATGGRVMGFVVGFAEVEVDVETGAIRMVDYVGSADCGTLVHPRLLGSQIHSGGIQGFGIALSQKWVFDRRWGLSVAKRFYNNRPPGILDVPHERPMGWTAAEEPDPYNPLGAKGIGEPSIGAGAASVLCAIADALGGEGHFYRSPVSADMILTKLEEIDPPHDLLMNHV
;
A
#
# COMPACT_ATOMS: atom_id res chain seq x y z
N ALA A 1 7.96 6.09 32.41
CA ALA A 1 6.86 5.37 31.74
C ALA A 1 6.01 4.69 32.81
N ASP A 2 4.69 4.68 32.67
CA ASP A 2 3.84 3.80 33.48
C ASP A 2 4.14 2.35 33.08
N TYR A 3 4.65 1.57 34.04
CA TYR A 3 4.95 0.15 33.86
C TYR A 3 3.77 -0.76 34.22
N ALA A 4 2.66 -0.18 34.68
CA ALA A 4 1.45 -0.90 35.02
C ALA A 4 0.59 -1.23 33.80
N GLY A 5 0.68 -0.47 32.71
CA GLY A 5 -0.13 -0.68 31.50
C GLY A 5 0.64 -0.43 30.20
N ASP A 6 0.01 -0.82 29.10
CA ASP A 6 0.37 -0.45 27.73
C ASP A 6 -0.89 -0.03 26.96
N ALA A 7 -0.78 0.28 25.66
CA ALA A 7 -1.93 0.67 24.83
C ALA A 7 -2.86 -0.51 24.46
N SER A 8 -2.71 -1.68 25.08
CA SER A 8 -3.59 -2.84 24.89
C SER A 8 -4.81 -2.77 25.82
N PRO A 9 -5.92 -3.47 25.51
CA PRO A 9 -7.11 -3.50 26.35
C PRO A 9 -6.97 -4.40 27.61
N ALA A 10 -5.77 -4.88 27.93
CA ALA A 10 -5.56 -5.74 29.10
C ALA A 10 -5.51 -4.91 30.39
N LEU A 11 -5.95 -5.51 31.50
CA LEU A 11 -6.01 -4.84 32.80
C LEU A 11 -4.61 -4.41 33.26
N PRO A 12 -4.41 -3.17 33.73
CA PRO A 12 -3.14 -2.72 34.25
C PRO A 12 -2.72 -3.55 35.48
N VAL A 13 -1.45 -3.97 35.51
CA VAL A 13 -0.84 -4.69 36.62
C VAL A 13 0.47 -4.00 36.98
N VAL A 14 0.51 -3.38 38.17
CA VAL A 14 1.75 -2.76 38.68
C VAL A 14 2.78 -3.88 38.91
N PRO A 15 3.95 -3.83 38.24
CA PRO A 15 4.99 -4.82 38.45
C PRO A 15 5.60 -4.66 39.84
N ARG A 16 6.12 -5.76 40.39
CA ARG A 16 6.78 -5.77 41.69
C ARG A 16 8.07 -4.94 41.70
N ALA A 17 8.74 -4.86 40.56
CA ALA A 17 9.89 -4.00 40.32
C ALA A 17 10.10 -3.81 38.80
N VAL A 18 10.82 -2.75 38.44
CA VAL A 18 11.29 -2.50 37.08
C VAL A 18 12.80 -2.44 37.09
N VAL A 19 13.44 -3.29 36.29
CA VAL A 19 14.89 -3.29 36.09
C VAL A 19 15.18 -2.60 34.77
N ARG A 20 15.89 -1.47 34.80
CA ARG A 20 16.34 -0.77 33.59
C ARG A 20 17.71 -1.29 33.20
N ALA A 21 17.77 -2.12 32.16
CA ALA A 21 19.02 -2.65 31.64
C ALA A 21 19.69 -1.63 30.73
N THR A 22 21.00 -1.49 30.91
CA THR A 22 21.90 -0.66 30.08
C THR A 22 22.94 -1.53 29.35
N SER A 23 22.93 -2.83 29.60
CA SER A 23 23.90 -3.80 29.08
C SER A 23 23.31 -5.22 29.01
N ILE A 24 23.98 -6.12 28.29
CA ILE A 24 23.60 -7.55 28.23
C ILE A 24 23.82 -8.22 29.60
N GLU A 25 24.80 -7.76 30.37
CA GLU A 25 25.10 -8.21 31.72
C GLU A 25 23.92 -7.93 32.67
N ASP A 26 23.28 -6.75 32.55
CA ASP A 26 22.09 -6.40 33.33
C ASP A 26 20.91 -7.33 33.02
N ILE A 27 20.71 -7.64 31.73
CA ILE A 27 19.69 -8.60 31.26
C ILE A 27 19.96 -9.98 31.85
N ALA A 28 21.19 -10.48 31.70
CA ALA A 28 21.58 -11.80 32.18
C ALA A 28 21.46 -11.91 33.70
N ALA A 29 21.90 -10.90 34.45
CA ALA A 29 21.77 -10.85 35.90
C ALA A 29 20.30 -10.85 36.33
N THR A 30 19.46 -10.09 35.63
CA THR A 30 18.01 -10.01 35.92
C THR A 30 17.32 -11.35 35.67
N LEU A 31 17.57 -11.98 34.53
CA LEU A 31 16.98 -13.28 34.19
C LEU A 31 17.48 -14.37 35.15
N GLN A 32 18.77 -14.41 35.47
CA GLN A 32 19.33 -15.36 36.44
C GLN A 32 18.76 -15.16 37.85
N TRP A 33 18.56 -13.92 38.28
CA TRP A 33 17.91 -13.62 39.55
C TRP A 33 16.46 -14.10 39.54
N ALA A 34 15.71 -13.77 38.49
CA ALA A 34 14.29 -14.11 38.38
C ALA A 34 14.06 -15.63 38.31
N THR A 35 14.88 -16.34 37.55
CA THR A 35 14.86 -17.82 37.50
C THR A 35 15.15 -18.43 38.87
N ARG A 36 16.15 -17.93 39.61
CA ARG A 36 16.48 -18.43 40.97
C ARG A 36 15.33 -18.24 41.97
N HIS A 37 14.50 -17.23 41.79
CA HIS A 37 13.44 -16.87 42.73
C HIS A 37 12.03 -17.18 42.21
N GLY A 38 11.90 -17.84 41.06
CA GLY A 38 10.60 -18.17 40.47
C GLY A 38 9.75 -16.94 40.12
N VAL A 39 10.39 -15.81 39.81
CA VAL A 39 9.71 -14.55 39.49
C VAL A 39 9.54 -14.43 37.98
N ALA A 40 8.33 -14.13 37.51
CA ALA A 40 8.08 -13.89 36.09
C ALA A 40 8.75 -12.58 35.64
N VAL A 41 9.42 -12.61 34.49
CA VAL A 41 10.05 -11.41 33.88
C VAL A 41 9.30 -11.05 32.62
N THR A 42 8.96 -9.77 32.50
CA THR A 42 8.28 -9.19 31.34
C THR A 42 9.22 -8.19 30.66
N PRO A 43 9.82 -8.51 29.50
CA PRO A 43 10.78 -7.64 28.83
C PRO A 43 10.09 -6.52 28.03
N ARG A 44 10.47 -5.25 28.26
CA ARG A 44 9.85 -4.06 27.65
C ARG A 44 10.89 -3.22 26.92
N GLY A 45 10.76 -3.06 25.60
CA GLY A 45 11.64 -2.20 24.78
C GLY A 45 11.28 -0.71 24.83
N ALA A 46 12.09 0.14 24.19
CA ALA A 46 11.74 1.52 23.88
C ALA A 46 10.48 1.54 22.99
N GLY A 47 9.32 1.74 23.60
CA GLY A 47 8.02 1.45 23.01
C GLY A 47 7.80 2.07 21.62
N THR A 48 7.91 1.26 20.57
CA THR A 48 7.33 1.54 19.25
C THR A 48 6.04 0.75 19.11
N GLY A 49 4.92 1.46 18.95
CA GLY A 49 3.56 0.94 19.02
C GLY A 49 3.30 -0.36 18.25
N LYS A 50 2.46 -1.21 18.87
CA LYS A 50 1.93 -2.51 18.41
C LYS A 50 2.92 -3.68 18.20
N ALA A 51 4.23 -3.45 18.23
CA ALA A 51 5.23 -4.51 18.29
C ALA A 51 6.13 -4.31 19.52
N GLY A 52 5.62 -4.67 20.71
CA GLY A 52 6.40 -4.60 21.96
C GLY A 52 5.63 -4.33 23.25
N GLY A 53 4.29 -4.24 23.22
CA GLY A 53 3.48 -4.13 24.43
C GLY A 53 3.46 -5.43 25.22
N CYS A 54 3.81 -5.38 26.51
CA CYS A 54 3.69 -6.50 27.43
C CYS A 54 3.36 -6.00 28.85
N ILE A 55 2.21 -6.39 29.39
CA ILE A 55 1.82 -6.14 30.78
C ILE A 55 2.49 -7.19 31.67
N ALA A 56 3.01 -6.77 32.82
CA ALA A 56 3.63 -7.69 33.77
C ALA A 56 2.62 -8.69 34.32
N SER A 57 3.03 -9.95 34.55
CA SER A 57 2.22 -10.87 35.33
C SER A 57 2.10 -10.38 36.78
N PRO A 58 0.97 -10.60 37.47
CA PRO A 58 0.83 -10.25 38.89
C PRO A 58 1.98 -10.84 39.72
N GLY A 59 2.73 -9.97 40.41
CA GLY A 59 3.90 -10.35 41.21
C GLY A 59 5.21 -10.51 40.43
N GLY A 60 5.20 -10.33 39.09
CA GLY A 60 6.38 -10.34 38.22
C GLY A 60 7.13 -9.00 38.19
N ILE A 61 8.28 -8.98 37.52
CA ILE A 61 9.11 -7.80 37.30
C ILE A 61 9.15 -7.42 35.82
N VAL A 62 9.33 -6.14 35.52
CA VAL A 62 9.58 -5.66 34.15
C VAL A 62 11.08 -5.51 33.94
N LEU A 63 11.61 -6.04 32.85
CA LEU A 63 12.97 -5.77 32.37
C LEU A 63 12.89 -4.75 31.23
N SER A 64 13.16 -3.48 31.54
CA SER A 64 13.16 -2.38 30.58
C SER A 64 14.48 -2.32 29.81
N LEU A 65 14.40 -2.37 28.50
CA LEU A 65 15.50 -2.25 27.54
C LEU A 65 15.53 -0.84 26.90
N GLU A 66 14.89 0.14 27.53
CA GLU A 66 14.76 1.51 27.01
C GLU A 66 16.09 2.26 26.94
N ALA A 67 17.11 1.84 27.70
CA ALA A 67 18.39 2.52 27.84
C ALA A 67 19.54 1.83 27.07
N MET A 68 19.18 1.15 25.98
CA MET A 68 20.08 0.42 25.09
C MET A 68 20.16 1.23 23.76
N ASP A 69 21.34 1.82 23.42
CA ASP A 69 21.73 2.77 22.33
C ASP A 69 22.68 2.41 21.10
N ARG A 70 23.61 1.44 21.12
CA ARG A 70 24.49 0.76 20.10
C ARG A 70 24.04 -0.55 19.37
N VAL A 71 24.69 -0.89 18.24
CA VAL A 71 24.52 -2.20 17.53
C VAL A 71 25.19 -3.36 18.27
N LEU A 72 24.37 -4.20 18.91
CA LEU A 72 24.77 -5.27 19.81
C LEU A 72 25.30 -6.51 19.08
N THR A 73 24.46 -7.15 18.26
CA THR A 73 24.77 -8.46 17.68
C THR A 73 24.20 -8.58 16.27
N VAL A 74 24.90 -9.27 15.37
CA VAL A 74 24.32 -9.73 14.11
C VAL A 74 24.28 -11.25 14.14
N ARG A 75 23.11 -11.84 13.88
CA ARG A 75 22.93 -13.30 13.79
C ARG A 75 22.60 -13.70 12.36
N PRO A 76 23.61 -14.02 11.52
CA PRO A 76 23.39 -14.35 10.12
C PRO A 76 22.50 -15.58 9.91
N ALA A 77 22.61 -16.58 10.79
CA ALA A 77 21.80 -17.80 10.73
C ALA A 77 20.31 -17.55 10.99
N ASP A 78 20.00 -16.61 11.88
CA ASP A 78 18.62 -16.31 12.32
C ASP A 78 17.99 -15.17 11.50
N GLY A 79 18.77 -14.53 10.63
CA GLY A 79 18.26 -13.53 9.73
C GLY A 79 17.78 -12.26 10.43
N TRP A 80 18.50 -11.74 11.43
CA TRP A 80 18.30 -10.39 11.98
C TRP A 80 19.59 -9.80 12.61
N ALA A 81 19.57 -8.49 12.83
CA ALA A 81 20.61 -7.73 13.53
C ALA A 81 19.95 -6.98 14.68
N GLU A 82 20.56 -7.06 15.85
CA GLU A 82 20.19 -6.33 17.05
C GLU A 82 20.88 -4.97 17.02
N VAL A 83 20.11 -3.94 16.75
CA VAL A 83 20.57 -2.56 16.73
C VAL A 83 19.82 -1.80 17.80
N GLU A 84 20.53 -0.93 18.50
CA GLU A 84 19.89 0.06 19.32
C GLU A 84 19.64 1.31 18.44
N PRO A 85 18.42 1.90 18.44
CA PRO A 85 17.94 2.71 17.31
C PRO A 85 18.57 4.10 17.17
N GLU A 86 19.09 4.69 18.25
CA GLU A 86 19.54 6.09 18.28
C GLU A 86 20.87 6.34 17.56
N ASN A 87 21.66 5.30 17.29
CA ASN A 87 22.94 5.41 16.59
C ASN A 87 22.88 5.00 15.10
N VAL A 88 21.68 5.00 14.49
CA VAL A 88 21.51 4.61 13.08
C VAL A 88 20.74 5.67 12.29
N VAL A 89 21.38 6.21 11.26
CA VAL A 89 20.74 7.07 10.25
C VAL A 89 20.42 6.26 9.01
N LEU A 90 19.14 6.20 8.63
CA LEU A 90 18.69 5.63 7.37
C LEU A 90 18.39 6.75 6.37
N VAL A 91 19.05 6.69 5.20
CA VAL A 91 18.87 7.65 4.11
C VAL A 91 18.16 6.96 2.94
N ALA A 92 17.02 7.51 2.56
CA ALA A 92 16.13 7.05 1.50
C ALA A 92 15.50 8.25 0.74
N GLU A 93 16.34 9.06 0.09
CA GLU A 93 15.90 10.24 -0.67
C GLU A 93 15.36 9.85 -2.06
N PHE A 94 16.10 9.13 -2.90
CA PHE A 94 15.63 8.78 -4.24
C PHE A 94 15.68 7.28 -4.47
N CYS A 95 14.52 6.69 -4.77
CA CYS A 95 14.40 5.28 -5.11
C CYS A 95 13.74 5.11 -6.47
N GLY A 96 14.47 4.51 -7.42
CA GLY A 96 13.95 4.15 -8.75
C GLY A 96 12.97 2.98 -8.71
N GLY A 97 11.76 3.22 -8.18
CA GLY A 97 10.69 2.24 -8.05
C GLY A 97 10.94 1.18 -6.96
N GLY A 98 9.84 0.61 -6.46
CA GLY A 98 9.88 -0.47 -5.48
C GLY A 98 8.84 -1.55 -5.77
N PHE A 99 7.59 -1.15 -5.97
CA PHE A 99 6.48 -2.04 -6.33
C PHE A 99 6.33 -3.25 -5.40
N GLY A 100 6.67 -3.10 -4.11
CA GLY A 100 6.66 -4.18 -3.11
C GLY A 100 8.02 -4.84 -2.84
N SER A 101 8.90 -4.95 -3.83
CA SER A 101 10.18 -5.65 -3.69
C SER A 101 11.10 -5.02 -2.62
N LYS A 102 11.01 -3.69 -2.46
CA LYS A 102 11.78 -2.89 -1.49
C LYS A 102 10.99 -2.50 -0.23
N ALA A 103 9.84 -3.13 0.00
CA ALA A 103 8.96 -2.83 1.14
C ALA A 103 9.62 -3.06 2.52
N VAL A 104 10.37 -4.16 2.63
CA VAL A 104 10.96 -4.61 3.90
C VAL A 104 12.45 -4.85 3.76
N GLY A 105 13.18 -4.80 4.88
CA GLY A 105 14.59 -5.15 4.95
C GLY A 105 14.89 -6.48 4.26
N ALA A 106 15.98 -6.56 3.48
CA ALA A 106 16.42 -7.77 2.77
C ALA A 106 17.73 -8.27 3.38
N THR A 107 17.91 -9.60 3.41
CA THR A 107 19.12 -10.21 3.98
C THR A 107 20.39 -9.66 3.34
N CYS A 108 20.37 -9.40 2.04
CA CYS A 108 21.50 -8.84 1.31
C CYS A 108 21.94 -7.46 1.82
N MET A 109 21.03 -6.64 2.37
CA MET A 109 21.37 -5.32 2.90
C MET A 109 22.23 -5.38 4.17
N ARG A 110 22.34 -6.54 4.83
CA ARG A 110 23.18 -6.71 6.03
C ARG A 110 24.65 -6.87 5.72
N PHE A 111 24.99 -7.43 4.56
CA PHE A 111 26.39 -7.65 4.17
C PHE A 111 27.22 -6.37 4.17
N PRO A 112 26.79 -5.25 3.53
CA PRO A 112 27.58 -4.01 3.58
C PRO A 112 27.69 -3.45 5.00
N ILE A 113 26.66 -3.58 5.84
CA ILE A 113 26.68 -3.11 7.24
C ILE A 113 27.75 -3.87 8.05
N VAL A 114 27.71 -5.21 8.00
CA VAL A 114 28.65 -6.07 8.73
C VAL A 114 30.08 -5.88 8.22
N MET A 115 30.26 -5.82 6.90
CA MET A 115 31.58 -5.63 6.30
C MET A 115 32.15 -4.25 6.68
N SER A 116 31.33 -3.20 6.61
CA SER A 116 31.73 -1.84 7.02
C SER A 116 32.20 -1.82 8.47
N LYS A 117 31.43 -2.41 9.40
CA LYS A 117 31.82 -2.53 10.82
C LYS A 117 33.12 -3.30 11.01
N LYS A 118 33.32 -4.39 10.25
CA LYS A 118 34.52 -5.23 10.36
C LYS A 118 35.79 -4.52 9.89
N ILE A 119 35.71 -3.72 8.83
CA ILE A 119 36.89 -3.08 8.21
C ILE A 119 37.07 -1.61 8.60
N GLY A 120 36.09 -0.99 9.26
CA GLY A 120 36.10 0.41 9.64
C GLY A 120 36.06 1.38 8.45
N LYS A 121 35.45 0.99 7.32
CA LYS A 121 35.39 1.80 6.08
C LYS A 121 34.01 1.66 5.41
N PRO A 122 33.55 2.68 4.65
CA PRO A 122 32.33 2.58 3.86
C PRO A 122 32.36 1.38 2.89
N VAL A 123 31.26 0.63 2.82
CA VAL A 123 31.09 -0.50 1.89
C VAL A 123 29.86 -0.28 1.02
N MET A 124 30.04 -0.38 -0.29
CA MET A 124 28.95 -0.34 -1.27
C MET A 124 28.73 -1.74 -1.84
N MET A 125 27.49 -2.23 -1.79
CA MET A 125 27.07 -3.44 -2.49
C MET A 125 26.28 -3.06 -3.74
N ARG A 126 26.77 -3.46 -4.92
CA ARG A 126 26.06 -3.29 -6.19
C ARG A 126 25.51 -4.64 -6.63
N ILE A 127 24.22 -4.69 -6.95
CA ILE A 127 23.53 -5.89 -7.43
C ILE A 127 23.28 -5.72 -8.93
N SER A 128 23.79 -6.66 -9.73
CA SER A 128 23.49 -6.73 -11.17
C SER A 128 22.08 -7.26 -11.42
N ARG A 129 21.53 -7.00 -12.61
CA ARG A 129 20.22 -7.58 -13.02
C ARG A 129 20.21 -9.10 -12.95
N ARG A 130 21.34 -9.75 -13.25
CA ARG A 130 21.46 -11.20 -13.16
C ARG A 130 21.34 -11.66 -11.72
N GLU A 131 22.07 -11.04 -10.79
CA GLU A 131 22.04 -11.38 -9.36
C GLU A 131 20.66 -11.11 -8.76
N GLU A 132 20.00 -10.02 -9.12
CA GLU A 132 18.65 -9.69 -8.65
C GLU A 132 17.63 -10.80 -8.95
N ASN A 133 17.76 -11.53 -10.07
CA ASN A 133 16.90 -12.67 -10.36
C ASN A 133 17.12 -13.88 -9.42
N PHE A 134 18.22 -13.93 -8.67
CA PHE A 134 18.54 -15.00 -7.70
C PHE A 134 18.36 -14.55 -6.24
N ILE A 135 18.91 -13.40 -5.87
CA ILE A 135 18.89 -12.88 -4.50
C ILE A 135 17.71 -11.94 -4.23
N GLY A 136 17.06 -11.48 -5.30
CA GLY A 136 15.92 -10.59 -5.22
C GLY A 136 14.65 -11.32 -4.83
N ARG A 137 13.54 -10.65 -5.09
CA ARG A 137 12.23 -11.02 -4.59
C ARG A 137 11.26 -11.17 -5.74
N ALA A 138 10.70 -12.36 -5.90
CA ALA A 138 9.76 -12.67 -6.95
C ALA A 138 8.32 -12.67 -6.42
N ARG A 139 7.36 -12.24 -7.26
CA ARG A 139 5.94 -12.49 -6.98
C ARG A 139 5.70 -14.00 -6.82
N PRO A 140 4.88 -14.42 -5.84
CA PRO A 140 4.31 -15.76 -5.78
C PRO A 140 3.49 -16.11 -7.03
N ALA A 141 3.78 -17.26 -7.65
CA ALA A 141 2.78 -17.88 -8.52
C ALA A 141 1.64 -18.43 -7.67
N VAL A 142 0.41 -18.29 -8.15
CA VAL A 142 -0.78 -18.87 -7.52
C VAL A 142 -1.55 -19.63 -8.59
N GLN A 143 -1.82 -20.90 -8.32
CA GLN A 143 -2.78 -21.70 -9.08
C GLN A 143 -4.06 -21.83 -8.26
N ALA A 144 -5.20 -21.97 -8.94
CA ALA A 144 -6.45 -22.22 -8.25
C ALA A 144 -7.34 -23.17 -9.04
N ARG A 145 -8.05 -24.04 -8.32
CA ARG A 145 -9.30 -24.61 -8.81
C ARG A 145 -10.43 -23.70 -8.33
N ALA A 146 -11.16 -23.11 -9.27
CA ALA A 146 -12.30 -22.25 -8.99
C ALA A 146 -13.57 -22.85 -9.58
N LYS A 147 -14.65 -22.86 -8.80
CA LYS A 147 -16.01 -23.15 -9.25
C LYS A 147 -16.93 -22.02 -8.79
N ILE A 148 -17.67 -21.43 -9.72
CA ILE A 148 -18.58 -20.31 -9.45
C ILE A 148 -19.98 -20.71 -9.93
N GLY A 149 -20.98 -20.51 -9.07
CA GLY A 149 -22.40 -20.71 -9.39
C GLY A 149 -23.10 -19.37 -9.54
N PHE A 150 -23.84 -19.22 -10.64
CA PHE A 150 -24.58 -18.01 -10.98
C PHE A 150 -26.08 -18.30 -11.04
N ARG A 151 -26.88 -17.31 -10.65
CA ARG A 151 -28.30 -17.23 -11.01
C ARG A 151 -28.42 -16.75 -12.47
N SER A 152 -29.59 -16.97 -13.08
CA SER A 152 -29.87 -16.58 -14.48
C SER A 152 -29.72 -15.09 -14.76
N ASP A 153 -29.82 -14.24 -13.74
CA ASP A 153 -29.61 -12.79 -13.83
C ASP A 153 -28.14 -12.38 -13.61
N GLY A 154 -27.21 -13.33 -13.49
CA GLY A 154 -25.79 -13.03 -13.30
C GLY A 154 -25.35 -12.84 -11.85
N ARG A 155 -26.26 -12.93 -10.85
CA ARG A 155 -25.87 -12.88 -9.43
C ARG A 155 -25.06 -14.12 -9.04
N ILE A 156 -23.94 -13.92 -8.35
CA ILE A 156 -23.10 -15.02 -7.85
C ILE A 156 -23.70 -15.58 -6.55
N LEU A 157 -24.14 -16.84 -6.61
CA LEU A 157 -24.69 -17.55 -5.45
C LEU A 157 -23.58 -18.18 -4.61
N ALA A 158 -22.61 -18.83 -5.27
CA ALA A 158 -21.58 -19.57 -4.56
C ALA A 158 -20.22 -19.53 -5.27
N MET A 159 -19.15 -19.48 -4.49
CA MET A 159 -17.77 -19.70 -4.96
C MET A 159 -17.09 -20.80 -4.14
N ASP A 160 -16.42 -21.74 -4.79
CA ASP A 160 -15.52 -22.73 -4.17
C ASP A 160 -14.12 -22.59 -4.76
N LEU A 161 -13.17 -22.19 -3.91
CA LEU A 161 -11.79 -21.91 -4.28
C LEU A 161 -10.85 -22.87 -3.55
N PHE A 162 -9.96 -23.51 -4.29
CA PHE A 162 -8.80 -24.22 -3.75
C PHE A 162 -7.52 -23.64 -4.36
N THR A 163 -6.74 -22.91 -3.57
CA THR A 163 -5.56 -22.17 -4.04
C THR A 163 -4.24 -22.82 -3.62
N ILE A 164 -3.26 -22.80 -4.52
CA ILE A 164 -1.90 -23.29 -4.28
C ILE A 164 -0.94 -22.14 -4.55
N GLY A 165 -0.18 -21.73 -3.55
CA GLY A 165 0.85 -20.68 -3.66
C GLY A 165 2.26 -21.25 -3.72
N ASP A 166 3.07 -20.78 -4.66
CA ASP A 166 4.52 -20.99 -4.65
C ASP A 166 5.13 -20.16 -3.51
N GLY A 167 5.60 -20.84 -2.45
CA GLY A 167 6.22 -20.25 -1.28
C GLY A 167 7.67 -19.83 -1.46
N GLY A 168 8.33 -20.22 -2.56
CA GLY A 168 9.78 -20.14 -2.67
C GLY A 168 10.48 -21.03 -1.65
N PRO A 169 11.77 -20.78 -1.35
CA PRO A 169 12.58 -21.70 -0.57
C PRO A 169 12.35 -21.55 0.93
N TYR A 170 11.93 -20.35 1.38
CA TYR A 170 11.76 -20.00 2.80
C TYR A 170 10.75 -18.86 2.96
N GLY A 171 10.35 -18.63 4.21
CA GLY A 171 9.51 -17.50 4.61
C GLY A 171 8.01 -17.79 4.55
N ARG A 172 7.22 -16.85 5.06
CA ARG A 172 5.77 -16.91 5.01
C ARG A 172 5.29 -16.22 3.73
N ASN A 173 4.45 -16.91 2.97
CA ASN A 173 3.77 -16.37 1.80
C ASN A 173 2.24 -16.51 1.99
N GLY A 174 1.51 -15.41 1.79
CA GLY A 174 0.06 -15.34 1.99
C GLY A 174 -0.76 -15.08 0.73
N ASP A 175 -0.14 -14.91 -0.45
CA ASP A 175 -0.83 -14.44 -1.66
C ASP A 175 -1.99 -15.37 -2.08
N HIS A 176 -1.79 -16.68 -1.96
CA HIS A 176 -2.82 -17.69 -2.24
C HIS A 176 -4.06 -17.55 -1.35
N MET A 177 -3.92 -17.04 -0.12
CA MET A 177 -5.06 -16.76 0.77
C MET A 177 -5.66 -15.37 0.51
N SER A 178 -4.88 -14.40 0.02
CA SER A 178 -5.42 -13.10 -0.39
C SER A 178 -6.45 -13.22 -1.51
N VAL A 179 -6.37 -14.26 -2.36
CA VAL A 179 -7.39 -14.58 -3.37
C VAL A 179 -8.79 -14.64 -2.77
N ALA A 180 -8.94 -15.21 -1.58
CA ALA A 180 -10.23 -15.31 -0.89
C ALA A 180 -10.84 -13.93 -0.58
N ASN A 181 -10.04 -13.04 -0.01
CA ASN A 181 -10.49 -11.70 0.38
C ASN A 181 -10.87 -10.87 -0.84
N ILE A 182 -10.09 -11.01 -1.91
CA ILE A 182 -10.29 -10.26 -3.15
C ILE A 182 -11.54 -10.77 -3.87
N ALA A 183 -11.72 -12.09 -3.96
CA ALA A 183 -12.92 -12.70 -4.53
C ALA A 183 -14.19 -12.32 -3.75
N SER A 184 -14.12 -12.36 -2.41
CA SER A 184 -15.23 -11.99 -1.53
C SER A 184 -15.64 -10.53 -1.71
N LEU A 185 -14.68 -9.60 -1.83
CA LEU A 185 -14.99 -8.17 -1.96
C LEU A 185 -15.37 -7.78 -3.39
N ALA A 186 -14.58 -8.14 -4.39
CA ALA A 186 -14.79 -7.69 -5.77
C ALA A 186 -16.05 -8.27 -6.41
N TYR A 187 -16.48 -9.46 -5.96
CA TYR A 187 -17.56 -10.21 -6.61
C TYR A 187 -18.73 -10.55 -5.68
N GLN A 188 -18.66 -10.17 -4.38
CA GLN A 188 -19.74 -10.27 -3.39
C GLN A 188 -20.62 -11.54 -3.49
N PRO A 189 -20.05 -12.76 -3.50
CA PRO A 189 -20.85 -13.99 -3.57
C PRO A 189 -21.71 -14.16 -2.31
N GLU A 190 -22.92 -14.73 -2.45
CA GLU A 190 -23.77 -15.01 -1.28
C GLU A 190 -23.16 -16.07 -0.34
N SER A 191 -22.36 -16.98 -0.88
CA SER A 191 -21.62 -17.98 -0.11
C SER A 191 -20.26 -18.25 -0.73
N ILE A 192 -19.23 -18.40 0.10
CA ILE A 192 -17.89 -18.72 -0.38
C ILE A 192 -17.22 -19.76 0.51
N ARG A 193 -16.62 -20.76 -0.12
CA ARG A 193 -15.71 -21.73 0.51
C ARG A 193 -14.31 -21.52 -0.06
N VAL A 194 -13.34 -21.34 0.82
CA VAL A 194 -11.94 -21.20 0.42
C VAL A 194 -11.07 -22.16 1.20
N ARG A 195 -10.17 -22.82 0.48
CA ARG A 195 -9.09 -23.65 0.99
C ARG A 195 -7.81 -23.23 0.28
N GLY A 196 -6.68 -23.26 0.97
CA GLY A 196 -5.43 -22.86 0.37
C GLY A 196 -4.24 -23.54 1.01
N ILE A 197 -3.21 -23.80 0.21
CA ILE A 197 -1.91 -24.30 0.67
C ILE A 197 -0.78 -23.46 0.05
N ALA A 198 0.27 -23.23 0.83
CA ALA A 198 1.56 -22.76 0.32
C ALA A 198 2.52 -23.95 0.24
N VAL A 199 3.31 -24.02 -0.83
CA VAL A 199 4.29 -25.09 -1.05
C VAL A 199 5.68 -24.49 -1.13
N TYR A 200 6.63 -25.04 -0.38
CA TYR A 200 8.03 -24.66 -0.53
C TYR A 200 8.61 -25.21 -1.84
N THR A 201 9.38 -24.38 -2.53
CA THR A 201 10.01 -24.70 -3.81
C THR A 201 11.47 -24.26 -3.81
N ASN A 202 12.35 -24.97 -4.49
CA ASN A 202 13.76 -24.60 -4.64
C ASN A 202 13.95 -23.49 -5.71
N THR A 203 13.21 -22.39 -5.56
CA THR A 203 13.24 -21.21 -6.45
C THR A 203 13.68 -19.96 -5.66
N PRO A 204 13.87 -18.78 -6.29
CA PRO A 204 14.20 -17.55 -5.55
C PRO A 204 13.15 -17.16 -4.50
N PRO A 205 13.54 -16.43 -3.43
CA PRO A 205 12.62 -15.96 -2.39
C PRO A 205 11.42 -15.19 -2.93
N ARG A 206 10.25 -15.47 -2.36
CA ARG A 206 9.02 -14.77 -2.69
C ARG A 206 8.83 -13.53 -1.84
N ALA A 207 8.27 -12.49 -2.44
CA ALA A 207 7.83 -11.31 -1.70
C ALA A 207 6.72 -10.55 -2.42
N ALA A 208 6.30 -9.45 -1.82
CA ALA A 208 5.32 -8.56 -2.41
C ALA A 208 5.82 -8.00 -3.75
N GLN A 209 4.95 -8.14 -4.75
CA GLN A 209 4.92 -7.30 -5.94
C GLN A 209 3.53 -6.63 -5.97
N ARG A 210 3.43 -5.40 -6.50
CA ARG A 210 2.21 -4.54 -6.58
C ARG A 210 0.90 -5.35 -6.56
N ALA A 211 0.05 -5.15 -5.55
CA ALA A 211 -1.14 -5.97 -5.29
C ALA A 211 -0.82 -7.46 -5.03
N PRO A 212 -0.08 -7.82 -3.96
CA PRO A 212 0.23 -9.22 -3.64
C PRO A 212 -1.03 -10.04 -3.37
N GLY A 213 -1.22 -11.11 -4.15
CA GLY A 213 -2.39 -11.97 -4.20
C GLY A 213 -3.63 -11.36 -4.87
N GLY A 214 -3.79 -10.02 -4.82
CA GLY A 214 -4.88 -9.30 -5.49
C GLY A 214 -4.79 -9.33 -7.01
N GLU A 215 -3.59 -9.09 -7.54
CA GLU A 215 -3.33 -9.24 -8.97
C GLU A 215 -3.68 -10.66 -9.43
N GLN A 216 -3.10 -11.68 -8.78
CA GLN A 216 -3.32 -13.08 -9.16
C GLN A 216 -4.80 -13.45 -9.13
N ALA A 217 -5.54 -13.00 -8.10
CA ALA A 217 -6.96 -13.25 -7.94
C ALA A 217 -7.80 -12.69 -9.09
N VAL A 218 -7.57 -11.44 -9.46
CA VAL A 218 -8.34 -10.77 -10.51
C VAL A 218 -8.03 -11.39 -11.87
N THR A 219 -6.74 -11.61 -12.15
CA THR A 219 -6.26 -12.24 -13.39
C THR A 219 -6.86 -13.65 -13.59
N MET A 220 -7.03 -14.44 -12.53
CA MET A 220 -7.60 -15.79 -12.65
C MET A 220 -9.15 -15.83 -12.66
N LEU A 221 -9.80 -14.91 -11.95
CA LEU A 221 -11.27 -14.97 -11.73
C LEU A 221 -12.06 -14.18 -12.78
N ALA A 222 -11.56 -13.03 -13.26
CA ALA A 222 -12.28 -12.22 -14.23
C ALA A 222 -12.60 -12.96 -15.55
N PRO A 223 -11.73 -13.81 -16.13
CA PRO A 223 -12.08 -14.63 -17.28
C PRO A 223 -13.26 -15.58 -17.04
N LEU A 224 -13.44 -16.07 -15.80
CA LEU A 224 -14.58 -16.92 -15.45
C LEU A 224 -15.89 -16.13 -15.41
N LEU A 225 -15.84 -14.87 -14.93
CA LEU A 225 -16.98 -13.95 -14.98
C LEU A 225 -17.32 -13.57 -16.42
N ASP A 226 -16.32 -13.29 -17.25
CA ASP A 226 -16.51 -12.98 -18.68
C ASP A 226 -17.18 -14.16 -19.41
N ARG A 227 -16.73 -15.39 -19.16
CA ARG A 227 -17.38 -16.59 -19.69
C ARG A 227 -18.82 -16.75 -19.21
N ALA A 228 -19.07 -16.52 -17.92
CA ALA A 228 -20.43 -16.61 -17.37
C ALA A 228 -21.36 -15.57 -18.02
N ALA A 229 -20.89 -14.34 -18.23
CA ALA A 229 -21.65 -13.30 -18.93
C ALA A 229 -22.09 -13.75 -20.33
N ARG A 230 -21.18 -14.35 -21.11
CA ARG A 230 -21.49 -14.92 -22.43
C ARG A 230 -22.54 -16.04 -22.36
N GLN A 231 -22.39 -16.98 -21.41
CA GLN A 231 -23.31 -18.10 -21.25
C GLN A 231 -24.71 -17.66 -20.82
N LEU A 232 -24.81 -16.59 -20.03
CA LEU A 232 -26.07 -16.03 -19.54
C LEU A 232 -26.68 -15.02 -20.50
N GLY A 233 -25.97 -14.57 -21.54
CA GLY A 233 -26.43 -13.51 -22.44
C GLY A 233 -26.49 -12.13 -21.76
N ILE A 234 -25.62 -11.87 -20.80
CA ILE A 234 -25.55 -10.62 -20.03
C ILE A 234 -24.32 -9.84 -20.47
N ASP A 235 -24.43 -8.51 -20.55
CA ASP A 235 -23.27 -7.65 -20.80
C ASP A 235 -22.22 -7.78 -19.68
N ARG A 236 -20.93 -7.70 -20.05
CA ARG A 236 -19.82 -7.88 -19.10
C ARG A 236 -19.74 -6.77 -18.05
N THR A 237 -20.17 -5.56 -18.38
CA THR A 237 -20.26 -4.47 -17.40
C THR A 237 -21.43 -4.71 -16.46
N GLU A 238 -22.53 -5.28 -16.94
CA GLU A 238 -23.70 -5.56 -16.11
C GLU A 238 -23.47 -6.70 -15.13
N ILE A 239 -22.79 -7.79 -15.52
CA ILE A 239 -22.43 -8.84 -14.56
C ILE A 239 -21.49 -8.31 -13.45
N ILE A 240 -20.60 -7.37 -13.78
CA ILE A 240 -19.77 -6.67 -12.80
C ILE A 240 -20.65 -5.81 -11.89
N ARG A 241 -21.57 -5.00 -12.46
CA ARG A 241 -22.49 -4.12 -11.71
C ARG A 241 -23.34 -4.87 -10.68
N ILE A 242 -23.86 -6.04 -11.06
CA ILE A 242 -24.71 -6.90 -10.22
C ILE A 242 -23.95 -7.45 -9.01
N ASN A 243 -22.65 -7.68 -9.16
CA ASN A 243 -21.80 -8.32 -8.15
C ASN A 243 -20.82 -7.35 -7.47
N ALA A 244 -20.83 -6.07 -7.86
CA ALA A 244 -19.95 -5.05 -7.31
C ALA A 244 -20.31 -4.70 -5.86
N PRO A 245 -19.30 -4.45 -5.00
CA PRO A 245 -19.54 -3.93 -3.65
C PRO A 245 -20.06 -2.49 -3.70
N SER A 246 -20.85 -2.10 -2.70
CA SER A 246 -21.38 -0.74 -2.53
C SER A 246 -21.32 -0.28 -1.06
N GLY A 247 -20.97 0.98 -0.83
CA GLY A 247 -20.90 1.54 0.52
C GLY A 247 -19.96 0.75 1.42
N GLN A 248 -20.42 0.39 2.62
CA GLN A 248 -19.67 -0.40 3.59
C GLN A 248 -19.85 -1.91 3.40
N ALA A 249 -19.64 -2.40 2.18
CA ALA A 249 -19.81 -3.82 1.83
C ALA A 249 -19.01 -4.75 2.75
N THR A 250 -19.65 -5.83 3.23
CA THR A 250 -19.01 -6.86 4.06
C THR A 250 -18.18 -7.82 3.19
N PHE A 251 -17.05 -8.27 3.72
CA PHE A 251 -16.18 -9.20 3.00
C PHE A 251 -15.19 -9.93 3.92
N GLY A 252 -14.61 -11.00 3.38
CA GLY A 252 -13.59 -11.79 4.06
C GLY A 252 -14.17 -12.79 5.05
N ALA A 253 -13.30 -13.57 5.69
CA ALA A 253 -13.72 -14.52 6.70
C ALA A 253 -14.21 -13.80 7.97
N PRO A 254 -15.22 -14.33 8.68
CA PRO A 254 -15.60 -13.83 9.99
C PRO A 254 -14.41 -13.81 10.97
N GLY A 255 -14.36 -12.77 11.79
CA GLY A 255 -13.41 -12.64 12.90
C GLY A 255 -13.70 -13.62 14.03
N ARG A 256 -12.94 -13.50 15.13
CA ARG A 256 -13.15 -14.33 16.34
C ARG A 256 -14.48 -14.07 17.04
N ASP A 257 -15.06 -12.90 16.79
CA ASP A 257 -16.39 -12.46 17.21
C ASP A 257 -17.53 -13.01 16.34
N GLY A 258 -17.19 -13.77 15.30
CA GLY A 258 -18.16 -14.32 14.35
C GLY A 258 -18.69 -13.30 13.33
N GLN A 259 -18.19 -12.06 13.33
CA GLN A 259 -18.63 -11.01 12.40
C GLN A 259 -17.65 -10.84 11.25
N GLN A 260 -18.16 -10.58 10.05
CA GLN A 260 -17.31 -10.21 8.92
C GLN A 260 -16.85 -8.76 9.05
N GLY A 261 -15.64 -8.48 8.55
CA GLY A 261 -15.22 -7.11 8.33
C GLY A 261 -15.95 -6.47 7.16
N ASN A 262 -15.83 -5.15 7.04
CA ASN A 262 -16.44 -4.37 5.98
C ASN A 262 -15.43 -3.38 5.37
N ALA A 263 -15.72 -2.92 4.15
CA ALA A 263 -15.01 -1.81 3.53
C ALA A 263 -15.41 -0.48 4.20
N SER A 264 -14.52 0.53 4.17
CA SER A 264 -14.86 1.89 4.60
C SER A 264 -15.86 2.56 3.65
N SER A 265 -15.66 2.37 2.35
CA SER A 265 -16.55 2.81 1.27
C SER A 265 -16.27 2.00 0.00
N ALA A 266 -17.24 1.93 -0.90
CA ALA A 266 -17.12 1.34 -2.22
C ALA A 266 -18.09 2.04 -3.18
N PHE A 267 -17.53 2.72 -4.19
CA PHE A 267 -18.23 3.46 -5.24
C PHE A 267 -17.89 2.88 -6.62
N VAL A 268 -17.98 1.54 -6.70
CA VAL A 268 -17.56 0.78 -7.88
C VAL A 268 -18.51 1.02 -9.06
N ARG A 269 -19.79 1.26 -8.81
CA ARG A 269 -20.79 1.48 -9.87
C ARG A 269 -20.56 2.84 -10.54
N GLU A 270 -20.24 3.84 -9.75
CA GLU A 270 -19.88 5.19 -10.18
C GLU A 270 -18.58 5.16 -11.00
N ALA A 271 -17.57 4.41 -10.53
CA ALA A 271 -16.35 4.19 -11.29
C ALA A 271 -16.62 3.43 -12.61
N LEU A 272 -17.47 2.40 -12.59
CA LEU A 272 -17.86 1.65 -13.78
C LEU A 272 -18.54 2.57 -14.81
N ASP A 273 -19.51 3.39 -14.38
CA ASP A 273 -20.25 4.30 -15.26
C ASP A 273 -19.33 5.33 -15.91
N LYS A 274 -18.47 5.99 -15.14
CA LYS A 274 -17.48 6.94 -15.68
C LYS A 274 -16.51 6.27 -16.63
N GLY A 275 -16.08 5.05 -16.31
CA GLY A 275 -15.18 4.27 -17.17
C GLY A 275 -15.81 3.86 -18.49
N MET A 276 -17.09 3.44 -18.47
CA MET A 276 -17.85 3.11 -19.68
C MET A 276 -18.01 4.33 -20.60
N ALA A 277 -18.27 5.51 -20.01
CA ALA A 277 -18.35 6.76 -20.75
C ALA A 277 -17.00 7.15 -21.37
N GLU A 278 -15.93 7.19 -20.57
CA GLU A 278 -14.57 7.55 -21.03
C GLU A 278 -14.06 6.59 -22.11
N PHE A 279 -14.35 5.30 -21.99
CA PHE A 279 -13.94 4.30 -22.98
C PHE A 279 -14.83 4.24 -24.22
N ASN A 280 -16.01 4.88 -24.23
CA ASN A 280 -17.06 4.69 -25.24
C ASN A 280 -17.47 3.20 -25.37
N TRP A 281 -17.81 2.56 -24.24
CA TRP A 281 -18.08 1.12 -24.15
C TRP A 281 -19.02 0.60 -25.24
N SER A 282 -20.20 1.20 -25.40
CA SER A 282 -21.22 0.71 -26.32
C SER A 282 -20.77 0.73 -27.78
N GLU A 283 -20.04 1.78 -28.20
CA GLU A 283 -19.50 1.89 -29.55
C GLU A 283 -18.39 0.87 -29.81
N ARG A 284 -17.49 0.67 -28.82
CA ARG A 284 -16.41 -0.30 -28.92
C ARG A 284 -16.90 -1.72 -28.89
N LEU A 285 -17.90 -2.02 -28.07
CA LEU A 285 -18.51 -3.35 -28.01
C LEU A 285 -19.07 -3.77 -29.36
N ALA A 286 -19.60 -2.84 -30.16
CA ALA A 286 -20.04 -3.13 -31.54
C ALA A 286 -18.90 -3.57 -32.47
N ARG A 287 -17.63 -3.31 -32.10
CA ARG A 287 -16.42 -3.78 -32.81
C ARG A 287 -15.95 -5.16 -32.37
N SER A 288 -16.48 -5.69 -31.28
CA SER A 288 -16.15 -7.03 -30.76
C SER A 288 -16.30 -8.08 -31.86
N GLY A 289 -15.24 -8.89 -32.06
CA GLY A 289 -15.21 -9.96 -33.05
C GLY A 289 -15.10 -9.50 -34.51
N GLN A 290 -15.12 -8.20 -34.80
CA GLN A 290 -14.90 -7.71 -36.16
C GLN A 290 -13.49 -8.05 -36.64
N ARG A 291 -13.36 -8.33 -37.94
CA ARG A 291 -12.08 -8.67 -38.56
C ARG A 291 -11.64 -7.64 -39.59
N ASN A 292 -10.34 -7.36 -39.61
CA ASN A 292 -9.66 -6.62 -40.66
C ASN A 292 -8.46 -7.46 -41.15
N GLY A 293 -8.67 -8.21 -42.24
CA GLY A 293 -7.72 -9.24 -42.69
C GLY A 293 -7.56 -10.34 -41.64
N SER A 294 -6.32 -10.63 -41.25
CA SER A 294 -5.96 -11.59 -40.20
C SER A 294 -6.28 -11.11 -38.77
N LYS A 295 -6.61 -9.82 -38.58
CA LYS A 295 -6.73 -9.24 -37.24
C LYS A 295 -8.17 -9.27 -36.76
N ALA A 296 -8.40 -9.85 -35.59
CA ALA A 296 -9.68 -9.85 -34.89
C ALA A 296 -9.65 -8.87 -33.70
N THR A 297 -10.67 -8.02 -33.60
CA THR A 297 -10.83 -7.06 -32.52
C THR A 297 -11.47 -7.71 -31.29
N GLY A 298 -10.92 -7.44 -30.11
CA GLY A 298 -11.44 -7.91 -28.84
C GLY A 298 -11.58 -6.78 -27.83
N ILE A 299 -12.68 -6.80 -27.08
CA ILE A 299 -13.03 -5.81 -26.06
C ILE A 299 -13.13 -6.51 -24.70
N GLY A 300 -12.51 -5.96 -23.67
CA GLY A 300 -12.49 -6.56 -22.34
C GLY A 300 -12.71 -5.56 -21.21
N VAL A 301 -13.33 -6.03 -20.13
CA VAL A 301 -13.53 -5.26 -18.89
C VAL A 301 -13.24 -6.13 -17.67
N ALA A 302 -12.64 -5.56 -16.64
CA ALA A 302 -12.40 -6.26 -15.37
C ALA A 302 -12.38 -5.31 -14.17
N LEU A 303 -12.92 -5.77 -13.04
CA LEU A 303 -12.85 -5.09 -11.74
C LEU A 303 -11.72 -5.66 -10.89
N SER A 304 -10.91 -4.76 -10.34
CA SER A 304 -9.83 -5.07 -9.40
C SER A 304 -9.99 -4.26 -8.12
N THR A 305 -9.58 -4.83 -6.99
CA THR A 305 -9.57 -4.17 -5.69
C THR A 305 -8.30 -4.48 -4.94
N PHE A 306 -7.86 -3.55 -4.09
CA PHE A 306 -6.78 -3.80 -3.14
C PHE A 306 -6.88 -2.88 -1.91
N SER A 307 -6.08 -3.18 -0.89
CA SER A 307 -5.90 -2.29 0.27
C SER A 307 -5.53 -0.88 -0.18
N ALA A 308 -6.01 0.12 0.54
CA ALA A 308 -5.87 1.53 0.17
C ALA A 308 -5.64 2.48 1.36
N GLY A 309 -5.43 1.97 2.58
CA GLY A 309 -5.24 2.85 3.72
C GLY A 309 -4.81 2.20 5.01
N SER A 310 -4.20 3.03 5.86
CA SER A 310 -3.94 2.80 7.27
C SER A 310 -4.28 4.07 8.05
N SER A 311 -4.40 3.97 9.37
CA SER A 311 -4.69 5.11 10.27
C SER A 311 -3.76 5.08 11.48
N GLY A 312 -3.76 6.17 12.25
CA GLY A 312 -2.99 6.28 13.49
C GLY A 312 -1.51 6.60 13.31
N MET A 313 -1.15 7.24 12.19
CA MET A 313 0.17 7.85 11.98
C MET A 313 0.22 9.24 12.62
N ASP A 314 1.42 9.78 12.81
CA ASP A 314 1.59 11.10 13.40
C ASP A 314 1.95 12.14 12.34
N GLY A 315 1.43 13.36 12.49
CA GLY A 315 1.86 14.53 11.74
C GLY A 315 2.75 15.42 12.59
N LEU A 316 3.71 16.09 11.96
CA LEU A 316 4.64 17.01 12.62
C LEU A 316 4.99 18.16 11.68
N LEU A 317 4.76 19.39 12.13
CA LEU A 317 5.07 20.62 11.40
C LEU A 317 5.53 21.73 12.34
N VAL A 318 6.27 22.71 11.80
CA VAL A 318 6.73 23.90 12.51
C VAL A 318 6.49 25.13 11.63
N ILE A 319 5.74 26.09 12.14
CA ILE A 319 5.69 27.45 11.57
C ILE A 319 6.87 28.22 12.16
N ARG A 320 7.81 28.62 11.32
CA ARG A 320 9.06 29.26 11.75
C ARG A 320 8.91 30.79 11.91
N PRO A 321 9.84 31.46 12.62
CA PRO A 321 9.86 32.93 12.76
C PRO A 321 10.00 33.70 11.44
N ASP A 322 10.45 33.07 10.34
CA ASP A 322 10.44 33.66 9.00
C ASP A 322 9.07 33.56 8.30
N GLY A 323 8.06 32.98 8.97
CA GLY A 323 6.70 32.79 8.47
C GLY A 323 6.52 31.57 7.56
N ARG A 324 7.58 30.80 7.28
CA ARG A 324 7.48 29.59 6.44
C ARG A 324 6.95 28.41 7.24
N LEU A 325 6.18 27.54 6.57
CA LEU A 325 5.65 26.30 7.14
C LEU A 325 6.60 25.14 6.80
N GLN A 326 7.28 24.60 7.80
CA GLN A 326 8.09 23.41 7.64
C GLN A 326 7.28 22.15 8.00
N ILE A 327 7.19 21.17 7.10
CA ILE A 327 6.46 19.91 7.34
C ILE A 327 7.44 18.73 7.31
N GLN A 328 7.41 17.92 8.37
CA GLN A 328 8.25 16.73 8.50
C GLN A 328 7.52 15.52 7.92
N SER A 329 8.14 14.82 6.97
CA SER A 329 7.54 13.67 6.28
C SER A 329 8.43 12.44 6.37
N GLY A 330 7.95 11.41 7.07
CA GLY A 330 8.57 10.09 7.15
C GLY A 330 8.28 9.19 5.94
N VAL A 331 7.67 9.73 4.88
CA VAL A 331 7.30 8.97 3.67
C VAL A 331 8.50 8.91 2.73
N GLY A 332 8.85 7.73 2.25
CA GLY A 332 9.93 7.54 1.26
C GLY A 332 9.51 7.89 -0.16
N ASN A 333 10.45 8.37 -0.98
CA ASN A 333 10.18 8.66 -2.40
C ASN A 333 10.60 7.48 -3.31
N LEU A 334 9.61 6.71 -3.73
CA LEU A 334 9.77 5.63 -4.73
C LEU A 334 9.19 5.98 -6.11
N GLY A 335 8.93 7.27 -6.37
CA GLY A 335 8.37 7.79 -7.62
C GLY A 335 6.85 7.98 -7.63
N THR A 336 6.18 7.88 -6.47
CA THR A 336 4.74 8.19 -6.33
C THR A 336 4.49 9.62 -5.86
N GLU A 337 5.53 10.37 -5.48
CA GLU A 337 5.47 11.74 -4.91
C GLU A 337 4.62 11.88 -3.63
N SER A 338 4.22 10.76 -3.01
CA SER A 338 3.35 10.77 -1.83
C SER A 338 3.98 11.48 -0.62
N PHE A 339 5.32 11.58 -0.57
CA PHE A 339 6.01 12.33 0.48
C PHE A 339 5.71 13.83 0.44
N SER A 340 5.37 14.36 -0.73
CA SER A 340 5.05 15.77 -0.97
C SER A 340 3.54 16.00 -1.01
N ASP A 341 2.83 15.23 -1.82
CA ASP A 341 1.40 15.47 -2.06
C ASP A 341 0.54 15.26 -0.80
N CYS A 342 0.90 14.32 0.07
CA CYS A 342 0.16 14.13 1.33
C CYS A 342 0.39 15.27 2.33
N CYS A 343 1.48 16.05 2.20
CA CYS A 343 1.78 17.18 3.06
C CYS A 343 0.91 18.41 2.75
N ARG A 344 0.33 18.48 1.55
CA ARG A 344 -0.64 19.52 1.18
C ARG A 344 -1.82 19.59 2.14
N ALA A 345 -2.20 18.47 2.77
CA ALA A 345 -3.25 18.43 3.78
C ALA A 345 -2.95 19.35 4.99
N ALA A 346 -1.71 19.42 5.46
CA ALA A 346 -1.34 20.33 6.54
C ALA A 346 -1.37 21.80 6.09
N ALA A 347 -0.93 22.08 4.86
CA ALA A 347 -0.97 23.41 4.29
C ALA A 347 -2.42 23.90 4.09
N GLU A 348 -3.31 23.02 3.62
CA GLU A 348 -4.74 23.28 3.43
C GLU A 348 -5.43 23.61 4.76
N ALA A 349 -5.12 22.87 5.84
CA ALA A 349 -5.70 23.12 7.17
C ALA A 349 -5.41 24.54 7.69
N LEU A 350 -4.28 25.11 7.28
CA LEU A 350 -3.79 26.43 7.66
C LEU A 350 -4.05 27.51 6.61
N ASP A 351 -4.62 27.15 5.45
CA ASP A 351 -4.72 27.98 4.25
C ASP A 351 -3.37 28.68 3.94
N MET A 352 -2.32 27.86 3.91
CA MET A 352 -0.93 28.26 3.66
C MET A 352 -0.60 28.12 2.17
N PRO A 353 -0.09 29.18 1.51
CA PRO A 353 0.38 29.07 0.13
C PRO A 353 1.50 28.03 0.00
N TRP A 354 1.39 27.13 -0.98
CA TRP A 354 2.32 26.00 -1.14
C TRP A 354 3.77 26.45 -1.37
N GLU A 355 3.98 27.60 -2.00
CA GLU A 355 5.31 28.20 -2.24
C GLU A 355 6.03 28.64 -0.95
N LYS A 356 5.27 28.75 0.15
CA LYS A 356 5.76 29.07 1.49
C LYS A 356 6.00 27.84 2.37
N VAL A 357 5.85 26.65 1.79
CA VAL A 357 6.06 25.38 2.48
C VAL A 357 7.47 24.83 2.19
N ASP A 358 8.15 24.38 3.26
CA ASP A 358 9.40 23.64 3.19
C ASP A 358 9.15 22.19 3.64
N LEU A 359 9.50 21.21 2.80
CA LEU A 359 9.38 19.79 3.16
C LEU A 359 10.72 19.24 3.67
N VAL A 360 10.69 18.55 4.81
CA VAL A 360 11.84 17.83 5.35
C VAL A 360 11.55 16.34 5.35
N TRP A 361 12.40 15.58 4.68
CA TRP A 361 12.18 14.16 4.43
C TRP A 361 13.50 13.46 4.05
N GLY A 362 13.42 12.14 3.88
CA GLY A 362 14.45 11.35 3.21
C GLY A 362 15.58 10.83 4.10
N ALA A 363 15.80 11.37 5.30
CA ALA A 363 16.79 10.85 6.24
C ALA A 363 16.28 10.92 7.69
N THR A 364 16.48 9.85 8.46
CA THR A 364 15.90 9.73 9.82
C THR A 364 16.48 10.73 10.82
N ASP A 365 17.70 11.22 10.60
CA ASP A 365 18.36 12.27 11.39
C ASP A 365 17.78 13.67 11.14
N ARG A 366 16.87 13.82 10.18
CA ARG A 366 16.14 15.07 9.91
C ARG A 366 14.86 15.20 10.73
N ASN A 367 14.73 14.46 11.84
CA ASN A 367 13.61 14.54 12.79
C ASN A 367 12.25 14.29 12.11
N LEU A 368 12.09 13.09 11.56
CA LEU A 368 10.86 12.66 10.86
C LEU A 368 9.85 12.03 11.83
N PRO A 369 8.53 12.22 11.64
CA PRO A 369 7.52 11.62 12.50
C PRO A 369 7.31 10.13 12.18
N TRP A 370 6.60 9.45 13.09
CA TRP A 370 6.13 8.09 12.84
C TRP A 370 5.20 8.04 11.62
N SER A 371 5.55 7.17 10.69
CA SER A 371 5.01 7.18 9.34
C SER A 371 4.61 5.78 8.87
N ALA A 372 3.66 5.72 7.96
CA ALA A 372 3.30 4.47 7.30
C ALA A 372 4.40 4.07 6.31
N MET A 373 4.62 2.77 6.15
CA MET A 373 5.42 2.26 5.03
C MET A 373 4.72 2.57 3.70
N SER A 374 5.48 2.85 2.63
CA SER A 374 4.91 3.05 1.29
C SER A 374 4.61 1.72 0.58
N VAL A 375 3.58 1.03 1.06
CA VAL A 375 3.09 -0.29 0.62
C VAL A 375 1.56 -0.36 0.79
N GLY A 376 0.88 -1.35 0.20
CA GLY A 376 -0.55 -1.57 0.48
C GLY A 376 -1.44 -0.39 0.08
N SER A 377 -0.93 0.48 -0.81
CA SER A 377 -1.46 1.78 -1.21
C SER A 377 -1.82 2.69 -0.03
N GLN A 378 -1.25 2.46 1.15
CA GLN A 378 -1.78 3.05 2.38
C GLN A 378 -1.39 4.51 2.61
N THR A 379 -0.33 4.98 1.93
CA THR A 379 0.32 6.27 2.21
C THR A 379 -0.62 7.46 2.10
N THR A 380 -1.39 7.56 1.01
CA THR A 380 -2.27 8.70 0.77
C THR A 380 -3.31 8.84 1.88
N HIS A 381 -4.04 7.77 2.20
CA HIS A 381 -5.03 7.79 3.27
C HIS A 381 -4.40 8.13 4.63
N ALA A 382 -3.29 7.48 4.97
CA ALA A 382 -2.65 7.65 6.28
C ALA A 382 -2.11 9.07 6.48
N HIS A 383 -1.44 9.62 5.47
CA HIS A 383 -0.71 10.88 5.61
C HIS A 383 -1.53 12.11 5.28
N THR A 384 -2.61 12.02 4.50
CA THR A 384 -3.56 13.14 4.45
C THR A 384 -4.24 13.33 5.80
N ARG A 385 -4.62 12.24 6.48
CA ARG A 385 -5.18 12.28 7.84
C ARG A 385 -4.19 12.82 8.88
N ALA A 386 -2.98 12.26 8.95
CA ALA A 386 -1.99 12.67 9.93
C ALA A 386 -1.54 14.14 9.75
N ASN A 387 -1.29 14.57 8.52
CA ASN A 387 -0.92 15.97 8.24
C ASN A 387 -2.09 16.92 8.49
N TRP A 388 -3.33 16.54 8.17
CA TRP A 388 -4.52 17.32 8.52
C TRP A 388 -4.66 17.49 10.05
N ALA A 389 -4.46 16.42 10.83
CA ALA A 389 -4.49 16.49 12.29
C ALA A 389 -3.44 17.47 12.86
N ALA A 390 -2.19 17.41 12.39
CA ALA A 390 -1.15 18.34 12.82
C ALA A 390 -1.43 19.79 12.38
N GLY A 391 -2.04 19.97 11.20
CA GLY A 391 -2.52 21.27 10.72
C GLY A 391 -3.62 21.86 11.61
N LEU A 392 -4.59 21.04 12.03
CA LEU A 392 -5.65 21.46 12.96
C LEU A 392 -5.10 21.80 14.36
N ASP A 393 -4.13 21.04 14.86
CA ASP A 393 -3.45 21.34 16.12
C ASP A 393 -2.72 22.71 16.04
N ALA A 394 -1.96 22.95 14.97
CA ALA A 394 -1.31 24.24 14.75
C ALA A 394 -2.33 25.39 14.59
N LYS A 395 -3.43 25.16 13.86
CA LYS A 395 -4.53 26.13 13.71
C LYS A 395 -5.10 26.52 15.07
N ARG A 396 -5.34 25.54 15.94
CA ARG A 396 -5.88 25.78 17.28
C ARG A 396 -4.90 26.58 18.14
N LYS A 397 -3.62 26.23 18.11
CA LYS A 397 -2.55 26.96 18.82
C LYS A 397 -2.42 28.40 18.33
N LEU A 398 -2.53 28.65 17.02
CA LEU A 398 -2.54 29.98 16.44
C LEU A 398 -3.70 30.83 16.98
N GLN A 399 -4.91 30.26 16.97
CA GLN A 399 -6.12 30.92 17.47
C GLN A 399 -6.02 31.26 18.96
N GLU A 400 -5.47 30.34 19.76
CA GLU A 400 -5.25 30.55 21.19
C GLU A 400 -4.21 31.63 21.47
N LEU A 401 -3.11 31.65 20.70
CA LEU A 401 -2.13 32.73 20.79
C LEU A 401 -2.75 34.08 20.43
N ALA A 402 -3.53 34.14 19.36
CA ALA A 402 -4.18 35.38 18.95
C ALA A 402 -5.15 35.89 20.03
N ALA A 403 -5.95 35.00 20.63
CA ALA A 403 -6.84 35.35 21.74
C ALA A 403 -6.07 35.83 22.98
N LEU A 404 -4.93 35.21 23.31
CA LEU A 404 -4.07 35.63 24.42
C LEU A 404 -3.41 37.01 24.19
N GLU A 405 -3.06 37.34 22.95
CA GLU A 405 -2.38 38.60 22.61
C GLU A 405 -3.34 39.75 22.32
N LEU A 406 -4.52 39.46 21.75
CA LEU A 406 -5.46 40.46 21.22
C LEU A 406 -6.83 40.45 21.93
N GLY A 407 -7.04 39.52 22.87
CA GLY A 407 -8.28 39.36 23.64
C GLY A 407 -9.37 38.55 22.92
N GLY A 408 -10.42 38.17 23.65
CA GLY A 408 -11.52 37.34 23.12
C GLY A 408 -11.28 35.83 23.30
N ALA A 409 -12.01 35.02 22.54
CA ALA A 409 -11.90 33.56 22.52
C ALA A 409 -11.13 33.09 21.28
N PRO A 410 -10.47 31.91 21.31
CA PRO A 410 -9.79 31.35 20.13
C PRO A 410 -10.70 31.26 18.90
N ASP A 411 -11.98 30.95 19.10
CA ASP A 411 -12.96 30.78 18.03
C ASP A 411 -13.37 32.12 17.35
N ASP A 412 -12.96 33.26 17.92
CA ASP A 412 -13.12 34.58 17.31
C ASP A 412 -12.09 34.85 16.19
N TYR A 413 -11.13 33.94 15.99
CA TYR A 413 -10.01 34.11 15.05
C TYR A 413 -10.06 33.10 13.90
N ASP A 414 -9.85 33.61 12.68
CA ASP A 414 -9.64 32.80 11.49
C ASP A 414 -8.15 32.68 11.19
N VAL A 415 -7.75 31.57 10.54
CA VAL A 415 -6.37 31.28 10.11
C VAL A 415 -6.39 31.14 8.60
N ALA A 416 -5.70 32.04 7.90
CA ALA A 416 -5.68 32.09 6.44
C ALA A 416 -4.59 33.00 5.87
N GLY A 417 -3.91 32.55 4.82
CA GLY A 417 -2.92 33.33 4.06
C GLY A 417 -1.83 33.91 4.95
N GLU A 418 -1.06 33.04 5.61
CA GLU A 418 0.10 33.40 6.45
C GLU A 418 -0.25 34.22 7.72
N ARG A 419 -1.51 34.20 8.18
CA ARG A 419 -1.98 34.99 9.33
C ARG A 419 -3.03 34.27 10.17
N VAL A 420 -3.07 34.63 11.46
CA VAL A 420 -4.22 34.42 12.36
C VAL A 420 -4.80 35.80 12.72
N PHE A 421 -6.10 35.99 12.54
CA PHE A 421 -6.73 37.31 12.65
C PHE A 421 -8.18 37.23 13.11
N LYS A 422 -8.65 38.28 13.76
CA LYS A 422 -10.03 38.36 14.26
C LYS A 422 -11.02 38.30 13.11
N ARG A 423 -12.06 37.49 13.24
CA ARG A 423 -13.09 37.31 12.20
C ARG A 423 -13.70 38.66 11.83
N GLY A 424 -13.79 38.91 10.52
CA GLY A 424 -14.27 40.20 9.97
C GLY A 424 -13.28 41.37 10.07
N ALA A 425 -12.09 41.18 10.67
CA ALA A 425 -11.09 42.23 10.85
C ALA A 425 -9.67 41.69 10.63
N ARG A 426 -9.31 41.35 9.37
CA ARG A 426 -8.00 40.74 9.01
C ARG A 426 -6.76 41.54 9.43
N SER A 427 -6.89 42.87 9.58
CA SER A 427 -5.83 43.74 10.09
C SER A 427 -5.54 43.55 11.58
N GLN A 428 -6.50 43.05 12.36
CA GLN A 428 -6.35 42.74 13.78
C GLN A 428 -5.91 41.28 13.94
N GLY A 429 -4.61 41.03 13.83
CA GLY A 429 -4.06 39.68 13.85
C GLY A 429 -2.55 39.64 13.86
N LEU A 430 -2.01 38.43 13.99
CA LEU A 430 -0.59 38.13 13.92
C LEU A 430 -0.26 37.51 12.56
N SER A 431 0.87 37.88 11.97
CA SER A 431 1.47 37.04 10.92
C SER A 431 1.93 35.71 11.53
N PHE A 432 2.09 34.68 10.71
CA PHE A 432 2.67 33.40 11.13
C PHE A 432 4.08 33.57 11.72
N ALA A 433 4.89 34.48 11.18
CA ALA A 433 6.18 34.88 11.75
C ALA A 433 6.03 35.39 13.20
N GLN A 434 5.14 36.36 13.42
CA GLN A 434 4.87 36.91 14.75
C GLN A 434 4.31 35.83 15.69
N ALA A 435 3.40 34.99 15.23
CA ALA A 435 2.83 33.91 16.03
C ALA A 435 3.88 32.87 16.41
N ALA A 436 4.83 32.55 15.53
CA ALA A 436 5.95 31.67 15.84
C ALA A 436 6.88 32.26 16.91
N GLU A 437 7.21 33.55 16.84
CA GLU A 437 7.98 34.24 17.89
C GLU A 437 7.26 34.21 19.24
N ARG A 438 5.94 34.42 19.24
CA ARG A 438 5.11 34.35 20.46
C ARG A 438 5.00 32.95 21.02
N ALA A 439 4.94 31.93 20.17
CA ALA A 439 4.95 30.53 20.57
C ALA A 439 6.25 30.20 21.32
N ILE A 440 7.41 30.57 20.75
CA ILE A 440 8.72 30.36 21.37
C ILE A 440 8.82 31.10 22.71
N ALA A 441 8.41 32.37 22.77
CA ALA A 441 8.48 33.16 23.99
C ALA A 441 7.62 32.58 25.13
N ARG A 442 6.52 31.90 24.81
CA ARG A 442 5.62 31.28 25.79
C ARG A 442 6.06 29.87 26.19
N GLY A 443 6.69 29.13 25.29
CA GLY A 443 7.12 27.76 25.54
C GLY A 443 5.96 26.77 25.66
N GLY A 444 6.24 25.62 26.28
CA GLY A 444 5.27 24.57 26.58
C GLY A 444 4.71 23.92 25.32
N ARG A 445 3.39 23.70 25.27
CA ARG A 445 2.76 23.04 24.12
C ARG A 445 2.79 23.82 22.81
N PHE A 446 3.05 25.14 22.84
CA PHE A 446 3.03 25.98 21.64
C PHE A 446 4.26 25.78 20.76
N ASP A 447 5.42 25.52 21.35
CA ASP A 447 6.70 25.40 20.65
C ASP A 447 7.35 24.02 20.78
N GLY A 448 6.66 23.06 21.41
CA GLY A 448 7.07 21.65 21.47
C GLY A 448 7.83 21.22 22.72
N HIS A 449 7.94 22.06 23.75
CA HIS A 449 8.49 21.65 25.05
C HIS A 449 7.53 20.75 25.86
N GLU A 450 6.23 20.84 25.59
CA GLU A 450 5.22 19.89 26.07
C GLU A 450 4.57 19.22 24.86
N LEU A 451 4.53 17.89 24.85
CA LEU A 451 4.05 17.09 23.72
C LEU A 451 2.83 16.25 24.14
N PRO A 452 1.93 15.92 23.19
CA PRO A 452 0.84 14.97 23.46
C PRO A 452 1.38 13.62 23.96
N GLU A 453 0.65 12.97 24.86
CA GLU A 453 1.09 11.69 25.45
C GLU A 453 0.87 10.49 24.51
N ASP A 454 -0.02 10.62 23.51
CA ASP A 454 -0.50 9.51 22.69
C ASP A 454 0.25 9.33 21.35
N ILE A 455 1.13 10.26 20.98
CA ILE A 455 2.00 10.17 19.80
C ILE A 455 3.05 9.07 19.96
N ASN A 456 3.58 8.59 18.84
CA ASN A 456 4.62 7.57 18.83
C ASN A 456 5.95 8.12 19.38
N GLY A 457 6.72 7.28 20.08
CA GLY A 457 8.03 7.67 20.64
C GLY A 457 9.04 8.17 19.60
N MET A 458 8.97 7.69 18.35
CA MET A 458 9.78 8.26 17.25
C MET A 458 9.40 9.72 17.00
N THR A 459 8.11 10.04 16.98
CA THR A 459 7.61 11.42 16.84
C THR A 459 7.97 12.26 18.06
N THR A 460 7.86 11.72 19.27
CA THR A 460 8.29 12.41 20.50
C THR A 460 9.76 12.83 20.42
N THR A 461 10.63 11.91 19.98
CA THR A 461 12.07 12.18 19.81
C THR A 461 12.30 13.30 18.78
N SER A 462 11.67 13.18 17.61
CA SER A 462 11.77 14.17 16.53
C SER A 462 11.22 15.54 16.94
N ALA A 463 10.07 15.59 17.60
CA ALA A 463 9.45 16.82 18.07
C ALA A 463 10.30 17.49 19.15
N THR A 464 10.86 16.72 20.10
CA THR A 464 11.78 17.24 21.13
C THR A 464 13.01 17.91 20.49
N ALA A 465 13.58 17.32 19.44
CA ALA A 465 14.72 17.90 18.72
C ALA A 465 14.38 19.20 17.94
N LEU A 466 13.09 19.45 17.72
CA LEU A 466 12.57 20.64 17.04
C LEU A 466 11.97 21.67 18.01
N ALA A 467 11.96 21.41 19.32
CA ALA A 467 11.40 22.31 20.30
C ALA A 467 12.04 23.71 20.25
N GLY A 468 11.23 24.76 20.44
CA GLY A 468 11.70 26.15 20.44
C GLY A 468 12.08 26.72 19.07
N ARG A 469 11.81 26.01 17.97
CA ARG A 469 12.12 26.49 16.60
C ARG A 469 10.99 27.31 15.95
N GLY A 470 9.82 27.39 16.59
CA GLY A 470 8.64 28.06 16.07
C GLY A 470 7.37 27.52 16.71
N LEU A 471 6.21 27.82 16.12
CA LEU A 471 4.95 27.19 16.55
C LEU A 471 4.88 25.77 16.00
N MET A 472 4.73 24.79 16.89
CA MET A 472 4.72 23.38 16.53
C MET A 472 3.28 22.83 16.45
N GLY A 473 2.95 22.25 15.30
CA GLY A 473 1.79 21.37 15.14
C GLY A 473 2.24 19.92 15.21
N VAL A 474 1.71 19.16 16.17
CA VAL A 474 2.05 17.75 16.35
C VAL A 474 0.83 16.99 16.87
N ALA A 475 0.42 15.96 16.14
CA ALA A 475 -0.78 15.21 16.49
C ALA A 475 -0.74 13.80 15.92
N LYS A 476 -1.38 12.88 16.64
CA LYS A 476 -1.73 11.56 16.14
C LYS A 476 -3.05 11.60 15.39
N ASP A 477 -3.13 10.86 14.29
CA ASP A 477 -4.39 10.60 13.61
C ASP A 477 -5.34 9.77 14.50
N THR A 478 -6.40 10.41 15.00
CA THR A 478 -7.45 9.79 15.81
C THR A 478 -8.84 9.90 15.19
N PHE A 479 -8.96 10.32 13.92
CA PHE A 479 -10.28 10.44 13.28
C PHE A 479 -10.96 9.07 13.19
N ALA A 480 -12.29 9.06 13.11
CA ALA A 480 -13.06 7.84 13.01
C ALA A 480 -12.60 6.96 11.82
N THR A 481 -12.77 5.65 11.99
CA THR A 481 -12.54 4.63 10.96
C THR A 481 -13.80 3.79 10.82
N GLY A 482 -14.18 3.41 9.60
CA GLY A 482 -15.42 2.68 9.34
C GLY A 482 -15.27 1.31 8.72
N GLY A 483 -14.07 0.72 8.75
CA GLY A 483 -13.79 -0.54 8.07
C GLY A 483 -12.41 -0.51 7.43
N ARG A 484 -12.13 -1.53 6.62
CA ARG A 484 -10.89 -1.60 5.85
C ARG A 484 -10.98 -0.66 4.66
N VAL A 485 -9.98 0.21 4.49
CA VAL A 485 -9.91 1.11 3.35
C VAL A 485 -9.49 0.34 2.12
N MET A 486 -10.38 0.32 1.12
CA MET A 486 -10.19 -0.41 -0.14
C MET A 486 -10.30 0.55 -1.32
N GLY A 487 -9.44 0.36 -2.31
CA GLY A 487 -9.47 1.08 -3.58
C GLY A 487 -9.86 0.13 -4.70
N PHE A 488 -10.53 0.66 -5.72
CA PHE A 488 -11.03 -0.14 -6.84
C PHE A 488 -10.62 0.46 -8.17
N VAL A 489 -10.30 -0.38 -9.15
CA VAL A 489 -10.10 0.03 -10.53
C VAL A 489 -10.88 -0.87 -11.45
N VAL A 490 -11.69 -0.28 -12.34
CA VAL A 490 -12.28 -0.97 -13.49
C VAL A 490 -11.39 -0.68 -14.69
N GLY A 491 -10.83 -1.73 -15.30
CA GLY A 491 -10.01 -1.63 -16.50
C GLY A 491 -10.81 -2.00 -17.73
N PHE A 492 -10.66 -1.23 -18.80
CA PHE A 492 -11.27 -1.47 -20.12
C PHE A 492 -10.17 -1.56 -21.16
N ALA A 493 -10.15 -2.60 -21.98
CA ALA A 493 -9.12 -2.83 -22.98
C ALA A 493 -9.73 -3.11 -24.36
N GLU A 494 -9.09 -2.56 -25.40
CA GLU A 494 -9.28 -2.97 -26.79
C GLU A 494 -7.96 -3.57 -27.30
N VAL A 495 -8.05 -4.77 -27.86
CA VAL A 495 -6.90 -5.48 -28.45
C VAL A 495 -7.23 -5.91 -29.88
N GLU A 496 -6.19 -6.06 -30.68
CA GLU A 496 -6.24 -6.82 -31.93
C GLU A 496 -5.41 -8.09 -31.75
N VAL A 497 -5.98 -9.23 -32.15
CA VAL A 497 -5.27 -10.50 -32.25
C VAL A 497 -5.15 -10.89 -33.70
N ASP A 498 -3.93 -11.00 -34.19
CA ASP A 498 -3.66 -11.55 -35.51
C ASP A 498 -3.79 -13.08 -35.46
N VAL A 499 -4.80 -13.64 -36.12
CA VAL A 499 -5.13 -15.07 -36.05
C VAL A 499 -4.20 -15.95 -36.88
N GLU A 500 -3.33 -15.38 -37.71
CA GLU A 500 -2.35 -16.13 -38.50
C GLU A 500 -0.99 -16.23 -37.78
N THR A 501 -0.69 -15.25 -36.91
CA THR A 501 0.61 -15.18 -36.21
C THR A 501 0.51 -15.30 -34.69
N GLY A 502 -0.69 -15.18 -34.13
CA GLY A 502 -0.92 -15.10 -32.69
C GLY A 502 -0.44 -13.77 -32.07
N ALA A 503 -0.04 -12.79 -32.87
CA ALA A 503 0.43 -11.50 -32.38
C ALA A 503 -0.73 -10.70 -31.75
N ILE A 504 -0.46 -10.11 -30.59
CA ILE A 504 -1.44 -9.29 -29.85
C ILE A 504 -0.97 -7.85 -29.89
N ARG A 505 -1.86 -6.93 -30.28
CA ARG A 505 -1.63 -5.48 -30.24
C ARG A 505 -2.60 -4.84 -29.26
N MET A 506 -2.06 -4.06 -28.33
CA MET A 506 -2.85 -3.17 -27.48
C MET A 506 -3.31 -1.96 -28.29
N VAL A 507 -4.61 -1.85 -28.54
CA VAL A 507 -5.19 -0.71 -29.29
C VAL A 507 -5.53 0.44 -28.36
N ASP A 508 -6.08 0.12 -27.19
CA ASP A 508 -6.42 1.13 -26.19
C ASP A 508 -6.62 0.57 -24.79
N TYR A 509 -6.58 1.47 -23.82
CA TYR A 509 -6.90 1.17 -22.43
C TYR A 509 -7.46 2.40 -21.70
N VAL A 510 -8.49 2.17 -20.89
CA VAL A 510 -9.00 3.12 -19.89
C VAL A 510 -9.03 2.45 -18.53
N GLY A 511 -8.52 3.14 -17.51
CA GLY A 511 -8.70 2.74 -16.12
C GLY A 511 -9.56 3.73 -15.34
N SER A 512 -10.63 3.25 -14.71
CA SER A 512 -11.51 4.07 -13.88
C SER A 512 -11.39 3.71 -12.40
N ALA A 513 -11.12 4.69 -11.53
CA ALA A 513 -10.80 4.46 -10.13
C ALA A 513 -11.92 4.85 -9.16
N ASP A 514 -12.14 4.05 -8.12
CA ASP A 514 -12.69 4.53 -6.85
C ASP A 514 -11.53 4.72 -5.87
N CYS A 515 -11.09 5.97 -5.73
CA CYS A 515 -9.93 6.36 -4.92
C CYS A 515 -10.22 7.51 -3.95
N GLY A 516 -11.48 7.80 -3.66
CA GLY A 516 -11.81 8.95 -2.81
C GLY A 516 -11.63 10.27 -3.55
N THR A 517 -11.46 11.34 -2.78
CA THR A 517 -11.08 12.66 -3.26
C THR A 517 -9.71 12.64 -3.93
N LEU A 518 -9.59 13.30 -5.08
CA LEU A 518 -8.36 13.37 -5.85
C LEU A 518 -7.37 14.36 -5.23
N VAL A 519 -6.24 13.85 -4.75
CA VAL A 519 -5.15 14.68 -4.22
C VAL A 519 -4.37 15.37 -5.34
N HIS A 520 -4.06 14.64 -6.42
CA HIS A 520 -3.27 15.16 -7.54
C HIS A 520 -3.63 14.44 -8.85
N PRO A 521 -4.44 15.06 -9.72
CA PRO A 521 -4.98 14.43 -10.93
C PRO A 521 -3.92 13.82 -11.86
N ARG A 522 -2.82 14.54 -12.13
CA ARG A 522 -1.75 14.07 -13.03
C ARG A 522 -1.08 12.79 -12.53
N LEU A 523 -0.86 12.68 -11.22
CA LEU A 523 -0.27 11.49 -10.63
C LEU A 523 -1.25 10.34 -10.51
N LEU A 524 -2.54 10.61 -10.28
CA LEU A 524 -3.57 9.58 -10.38
C LEU A 524 -3.49 8.92 -11.77
N GLY A 525 -3.59 9.70 -12.86
CA GLY A 525 -3.49 9.17 -14.21
C GLY A 525 -2.21 8.36 -14.44
N SER A 526 -1.08 8.84 -13.94
CA SER A 526 0.20 8.14 -14.01
C SER A 526 0.21 6.81 -13.24
N GLN A 527 -0.43 6.73 -12.08
CA GLN A 527 -0.57 5.50 -11.30
C GLN A 527 -1.50 4.50 -11.98
N ILE A 528 -2.61 4.96 -12.56
CA ILE A 528 -3.53 4.13 -13.34
C ILE A 528 -2.83 3.56 -14.57
N HIS A 529 -2.17 4.39 -15.36
CA HIS A 529 -1.44 3.96 -16.56
C HIS A 529 -0.31 2.99 -16.22
N SER A 530 0.56 3.32 -15.25
CA SER A 530 1.69 2.46 -14.88
C SER A 530 1.24 1.12 -14.29
N GLY A 531 0.10 1.09 -13.60
CA GLY A 531 -0.52 -0.14 -13.11
C GLY A 531 -1.02 -0.99 -14.26
N GLY A 532 -1.77 -0.38 -15.19
CA GLY A 532 -2.25 -1.03 -16.41
C GLY A 532 -1.10 -1.65 -17.21
N ILE A 533 -0.03 -0.89 -17.45
CA ILE A 533 1.17 -1.37 -18.17
C ILE A 533 1.82 -2.57 -17.47
N GLN A 534 1.94 -2.56 -16.14
CA GLN A 534 2.41 -3.76 -15.42
C GLN A 534 1.45 -4.93 -15.61
N GLY A 535 0.15 -4.67 -15.62
CA GLY A 535 -0.89 -5.66 -15.91
C GLY A 535 -0.79 -6.25 -17.32
N PHE A 536 -0.52 -5.43 -18.34
CA PHE A 536 -0.26 -5.90 -19.70
C PHE A 536 0.96 -6.82 -19.74
N GLY A 537 2.00 -6.48 -18.98
CA GLY A 537 3.15 -7.35 -18.78
C GLY A 537 2.76 -8.72 -18.22
N ILE A 538 1.93 -8.77 -17.18
CA ILE A 538 1.42 -10.04 -16.64
C ILE A 538 0.61 -10.80 -17.68
N ALA A 539 -0.27 -10.12 -18.42
CA ALA A 539 -1.14 -10.76 -19.40
C ALA A 539 -0.38 -11.31 -20.62
N LEU A 540 0.70 -10.65 -21.06
CA LEU A 540 1.29 -10.88 -22.39
C LEU A 540 2.70 -11.48 -22.39
N SER A 541 3.52 -11.23 -21.36
CA SER A 541 4.96 -11.54 -21.49
C SER A 541 5.69 -11.99 -20.22
N GLN A 542 5.32 -11.49 -19.05
CA GLN A 542 6.10 -11.66 -17.83
C GLN A 542 5.83 -13.03 -17.22
N LYS A 543 6.85 -13.89 -17.22
CA LYS A 543 6.83 -15.18 -16.51
C LYS A 543 8.20 -15.52 -15.94
N TRP A 544 8.18 -16.30 -14.87
CA TRP A 544 9.36 -16.99 -14.36
C TRP A 544 9.45 -18.37 -14.99
N VAL A 545 10.60 -18.67 -15.61
CA VAL A 545 10.86 -19.96 -16.27
C VAL A 545 12.08 -20.60 -15.65
N PHE A 546 11.94 -21.86 -15.23
CA PHE A 546 13.00 -22.68 -14.67
C PHE A 546 13.16 -23.96 -15.50
N ASP A 547 14.40 -24.36 -15.71
CA ASP A 547 14.70 -25.65 -16.32
C ASP A 547 14.16 -26.79 -15.44
N ARG A 548 13.35 -27.68 -16.01
CA ARG A 548 12.67 -28.77 -15.26
C ARG A 548 13.62 -29.81 -14.69
N ARG A 549 14.80 -29.99 -15.30
CA ARG A 549 15.79 -31.00 -14.87
C ARG A 549 16.70 -30.45 -13.79
N TRP A 550 17.09 -29.18 -13.89
CA TRP A 550 18.13 -28.58 -13.06
C TRP A 550 17.64 -27.48 -12.12
N GLY A 551 16.40 -27.01 -12.27
CA GLY A 551 15.84 -25.90 -11.49
C GLY A 551 16.49 -24.54 -11.78
N LEU A 552 17.20 -24.42 -12.91
CA LEU A 552 17.93 -23.20 -13.24
C LEU A 552 17.01 -22.15 -13.83
N SER A 553 17.08 -20.92 -13.31
CA SER A 553 16.37 -19.77 -13.90
C SER A 553 16.86 -19.49 -15.32
N VAL A 554 15.93 -19.49 -16.27
CA VAL A 554 16.16 -19.08 -17.68
C VAL A 554 16.11 -17.55 -17.80
N ALA A 555 15.37 -16.92 -16.90
CA ALA A 555 15.17 -15.49 -16.71
C ALA A 555 16.43 -14.77 -16.19
N LYS A 556 17.48 -14.62 -17.01
CA LYS A 556 18.76 -14.00 -16.58
C LYS A 556 18.90 -12.52 -16.92
N ARG A 557 18.14 -12.03 -17.91
CA ARG A 557 18.21 -10.66 -18.45
C ARG A 557 16.81 -10.18 -18.87
N PHE A 558 16.67 -8.89 -19.16
CA PHE A 558 15.42 -8.31 -19.66
C PHE A 558 14.92 -8.95 -20.96
N TYR A 559 15.82 -9.46 -21.79
CA TYR A 559 15.43 -10.19 -23.00
C TYR A 559 14.52 -11.39 -22.69
N ASN A 560 14.78 -12.10 -21.58
CA ASN A 560 14.01 -13.29 -21.20
C ASN A 560 12.73 -12.94 -20.42
N ASN A 561 12.79 -11.94 -19.53
CA ASN A 561 11.63 -11.52 -18.72
C ASN A 561 10.67 -10.60 -19.47
N ARG A 562 11.12 -10.02 -20.58
CA ARG A 562 10.41 -9.15 -21.52
C ARG A 562 9.39 -8.22 -20.83
N PRO A 563 9.84 -7.29 -19.97
CA PRO A 563 8.94 -6.23 -19.50
C PRO A 563 8.42 -5.44 -20.72
N PRO A 564 7.18 -4.92 -20.67
CA PRO A 564 6.61 -4.15 -21.77
C PRO A 564 7.51 -2.99 -22.21
N GLY A 565 7.77 -2.91 -23.51
CA GLY A 565 8.35 -1.75 -24.18
C GLY A 565 7.29 -0.77 -24.67
N ILE A 566 7.72 0.33 -25.30
CA ILE A 566 6.81 1.36 -25.82
C ILE A 566 5.87 0.85 -26.93
N LEU A 567 6.25 -0.23 -27.61
CA LEU A 567 5.42 -0.88 -28.64
C LEU A 567 4.44 -1.90 -28.06
N ASP A 568 4.59 -2.28 -26.79
CA ASP A 568 3.69 -3.20 -26.09
C ASP A 568 2.55 -2.44 -25.36
N VAL A 569 2.46 -1.12 -25.55
CA VAL A 569 1.43 -0.24 -24.97
C VAL A 569 0.72 0.55 -26.08
N PRO A 570 -0.53 1.03 -25.85
CA PRO A 570 -1.17 1.96 -26.77
C PRO A 570 -0.28 3.19 -26.98
N HIS A 571 0.15 3.41 -28.22
CA HIS A 571 1.05 4.51 -28.60
C HIS A 571 0.47 5.40 -29.71
N GLU A 572 -0.56 4.95 -30.41
CA GLU A 572 -1.29 5.74 -31.43
C GLU A 572 -2.14 6.83 -30.80
N ARG A 573 -2.56 6.64 -29.54
CA ARG A 573 -3.25 7.63 -28.71
C ARG A 573 -2.89 7.46 -27.23
N PRO A 574 -3.00 8.52 -26.42
CA PRO A 574 -2.86 8.40 -24.97
C PRO A 574 -3.90 7.44 -24.39
N MET A 575 -3.49 6.59 -23.44
CA MET A 575 -4.44 5.86 -22.61
C MET A 575 -5.28 6.84 -21.79
N GLY A 576 -6.55 6.47 -21.54
CA GLY A 576 -7.46 7.27 -20.73
C GLY A 576 -7.49 6.83 -19.27
N TRP A 577 -7.94 7.74 -18.41
CA TRP A 577 -8.21 7.44 -17.01
C TRP A 577 -9.34 8.34 -16.51
N THR A 578 -10.08 7.85 -15.53
CA THR A 578 -11.12 8.62 -14.83
C THR A 578 -11.26 8.12 -13.40
N ALA A 579 -12.10 8.76 -12.58
CA ALA A 579 -12.36 8.35 -11.21
C ALA A 579 -13.78 8.69 -10.77
N ALA A 580 -14.37 7.88 -9.88
CA ALA A 580 -15.67 8.15 -9.26
C ALA A 580 -15.71 9.51 -8.56
N GLU A 581 -14.60 9.90 -7.91
CA GLU A 581 -14.46 11.14 -7.11
C GLU A 581 -15.41 11.23 -5.91
N GLU A 582 -15.89 10.09 -5.44
CA GLU A 582 -16.72 9.99 -4.25
C GLU A 582 -15.83 9.93 -2.99
N PRO A 583 -15.95 10.86 -2.04
CA PRO A 583 -15.08 10.93 -0.86
C PRO A 583 -15.28 9.73 0.07
N ASP A 584 -14.19 9.20 0.62
CA ASP A 584 -14.31 8.26 1.73
C ASP A 584 -14.79 9.00 3.00
N PRO A 585 -15.91 8.60 3.61
CA PRO A 585 -16.49 9.32 4.75
C PRO A 585 -15.64 9.21 6.03
N TYR A 586 -14.64 8.32 6.03
CA TYR A 586 -13.70 8.12 7.12
C TYR A 586 -12.32 8.67 6.79
N ASN A 587 -12.21 9.65 5.88
CA ASN A 587 -11.05 10.52 5.76
C ASN A 587 -11.55 11.97 5.78
N PRO A 588 -11.02 12.88 6.64
CA PRO A 588 -11.44 14.28 6.66
C PRO A 588 -11.32 15.00 5.32
N LEU A 589 -10.43 14.51 4.45
CA LEU A 589 -10.22 15.01 3.09
C LEU A 589 -10.72 14.02 2.02
N GLY A 590 -11.48 13.00 2.39
CA GLY A 590 -12.06 12.00 1.50
C GLY A 590 -11.09 11.10 0.75
N ALA A 591 -9.78 11.24 0.94
CA ALA A 591 -8.76 10.60 0.10
C ALA A 591 -8.51 9.11 0.44
N LYS A 592 -8.34 8.28 -0.60
CA LYS A 592 -7.90 6.88 -0.49
C LYS A 592 -6.63 6.62 -1.32
N GLY A 593 -5.97 5.50 -1.03
CA GLY A 593 -4.92 4.96 -1.88
C GLY A 593 -5.43 4.29 -3.15
N ILE A 594 -4.62 4.29 -4.21
CA ILE A 594 -4.98 3.66 -5.50
C ILE A 594 -3.79 3.03 -6.24
N GLY A 595 -2.65 2.95 -5.56
CA GLY A 595 -1.40 2.52 -6.17
C GLY A 595 -1.42 1.09 -6.67
N GLU A 596 -2.28 0.20 -6.20
CA GLU A 596 -2.19 -1.24 -6.49
C GLU A 596 -3.25 -1.85 -7.42
N PRO A 597 -4.56 -1.57 -7.29
CA PRO A 597 -5.58 -2.33 -8.01
C PRO A 597 -5.46 -2.27 -9.54
N SER A 598 -4.88 -1.21 -10.10
CA SER A 598 -4.74 -1.04 -11.56
C SER A 598 -3.97 -2.19 -12.25
N ILE A 599 -3.04 -2.87 -11.56
CA ILE A 599 -2.31 -4.01 -12.16
C ILE A 599 -3.24 -5.20 -12.49
N GLY A 600 -4.14 -5.55 -11.57
CA GLY A 600 -5.10 -6.63 -11.77
C GLY A 600 -6.14 -6.25 -12.83
N ALA A 601 -6.59 -4.98 -12.81
CA ALA A 601 -7.53 -4.47 -13.79
C ALA A 601 -6.96 -4.53 -15.22
N GLY A 602 -5.71 -4.08 -15.40
CA GLY A 602 -5.01 -4.13 -16.69
C GLY A 602 -4.74 -5.54 -17.17
N ALA A 603 -4.32 -6.45 -16.28
CA ALA A 603 -4.06 -7.84 -16.67
C ALA A 603 -5.34 -8.56 -17.11
N ALA A 604 -6.39 -8.48 -16.27
CA ALA A 604 -7.63 -9.19 -16.52
C ALA A 604 -8.42 -8.63 -17.70
N SER A 605 -8.50 -7.30 -17.87
CA SER A 605 -9.24 -6.73 -19.00
C SER A 605 -8.60 -7.12 -20.34
N VAL A 606 -7.28 -7.19 -20.41
CA VAL A 606 -6.55 -7.68 -21.60
C VAL A 606 -6.83 -9.15 -21.86
N LEU A 607 -6.80 -10.01 -20.83
CA LEU A 607 -7.12 -11.44 -21.00
C LEU A 607 -8.55 -11.67 -21.48
N CYS A 608 -9.52 -10.91 -20.94
CA CYS A 608 -10.91 -10.94 -21.41
C CYS A 608 -11.02 -10.43 -22.86
N ALA A 609 -10.29 -9.38 -23.22
CA ALA A 609 -10.27 -8.84 -24.58
C ALA A 609 -9.67 -9.85 -25.59
N ILE A 610 -8.59 -10.56 -25.23
CA ILE A 610 -8.03 -11.63 -26.07
C ILE A 610 -9.05 -12.75 -26.26
N ALA A 611 -9.70 -13.20 -25.18
CA ALA A 611 -10.74 -14.22 -25.26
C ALA A 611 -11.96 -13.77 -26.08
N ASP A 612 -12.23 -12.47 -26.13
CA ASP A 612 -13.25 -11.87 -26.98
C ASP A 612 -12.88 -11.92 -28.46
N ALA A 613 -11.67 -11.48 -28.82
CA ALA A 613 -11.17 -11.50 -30.19
C ALA A 613 -11.19 -12.91 -30.81
N LEU A 614 -10.93 -13.94 -30.01
CA LEU A 614 -10.93 -15.34 -30.46
C LEU A 614 -12.32 -15.95 -30.55
N GLY A 615 -13.35 -15.36 -29.93
CA GLY A 615 -14.70 -15.92 -29.84
C GLY A 615 -14.76 -17.26 -29.10
N GLY A 616 -15.94 -17.92 -29.13
CA GLY A 616 -16.13 -19.29 -28.62
C GLY A 616 -15.56 -19.55 -27.22
N GLU A 617 -14.76 -20.61 -27.08
CA GLU A 617 -14.00 -20.96 -25.87
C GLU A 617 -12.64 -20.22 -25.81
N GLY A 618 -12.57 -18.93 -26.14
CA GLY A 618 -11.33 -18.13 -26.25
C GLY A 618 -10.50 -17.99 -24.97
N HIS A 619 -11.04 -18.28 -23.78
CA HIS A 619 -10.36 -18.10 -22.48
C HIS A 619 -9.21 -19.10 -22.23
N PHE A 620 -8.06 -18.61 -21.78
CA PHE A 620 -6.87 -19.45 -21.49
C PHE A 620 -6.75 -19.90 -20.03
N TYR A 621 -7.39 -19.18 -19.09
CA TYR A 621 -7.32 -19.45 -17.64
C TYR A 621 -5.89 -19.50 -17.07
N ARG A 622 -4.97 -18.79 -17.71
CA ARG A 622 -3.57 -18.62 -17.29
C ARG A 622 -3.01 -17.32 -17.83
N SER A 623 -1.91 -16.87 -17.24
CA SER A 623 -1.11 -15.75 -17.72
C SER A 623 0.39 -16.07 -17.63
N PRO A 624 1.22 -15.53 -18.53
CA PRO A 624 0.85 -14.77 -19.73
C PRO A 624 0.23 -15.66 -20.83
N VAL A 625 -0.47 -15.04 -21.78
CA VAL A 625 -0.94 -15.63 -23.05
C VAL A 625 0.05 -15.26 -24.14
N SER A 626 0.72 -16.25 -24.72
CA SER A 626 1.70 -16.07 -25.78
C SER A 626 1.17 -16.48 -27.15
N ALA A 627 1.85 -16.04 -28.21
CA ALA A 627 1.45 -16.30 -29.58
C ALA A 627 1.33 -17.80 -29.91
N ASP A 628 2.25 -18.64 -29.41
CA ASP A 628 2.19 -20.09 -29.55
C ASP A 628 0.93 -20.68 -28.93
N MET A 629 0.47 -20.16 -27.78
CA MET A 629 -0.77 -20.60 -27.15
C MET A 629 -2.00 -20.22 -28.00
N ILE A 630 -1.98 -19.03 -28.60
CA ILE A 630 -3.06 -18.58 -29.49
C ILE A 630 -3.13 -19.47 -30.74
N LEU A 631 -2.00 -19.69 -31.41
CA LEU A 631 -1.94 -20.52 -32.62
C LEU A 631 -2.35 -21.97 -32.32
N THR A 632 -1.79 -22.56 -31.26
CA THR A 632 -2.17 -23.90 -30.78
C THR A 632 -3.69 -24.04 -30.64
N LYS A 633 -4.32 -23.02 -30.04
CA LYS A 633 -5.76 -23.03 -29.77
C LYS A 633 -6.59 -22.83 -31.04
N LEU A 634 -6.15 -21.97 -31.95
CA LEU A 634 -6.80 -21.73 -33.24
C LEU A 634 -6.69 -22.94 -34.17
N GLU A 635 -5.59 -23.69 -34.09
CA GLU A 635 -5.35 -24.91 -34.86
C GLU A 635 -5.96 -26.17 -34.22
N GLU A 636 -6.57 -26.04 -33.04
CA GLU A 636 -7.16 -27.14 -32.27
C GLU A 636 -6.19 -28.30 -31.99
N ILE A 637 -4.91 -27.98 -31.80
CA ILE A 637 -3.86 -28.96 -31.47
C ILE A 637 -3.61 -29.02 -29.96
N ASP A 638 -3.03 -30.13 -29.49
CA ASP A 638 -2.71 -30.32 -28.09
C ASP A 638 -1.71 -29.24 -27.60
N PRO A 639 -1.97 -28.60 -26.44
CA PRO A 639 -1.09 -27.59 -25.93
C PRO A 639 0.28 -28.19 -25.56
N PRO A 640 1.39 -27.53 -25.93
CA PRO A 640 2.73 -28.04 -25.62
C PRO A 640 3.02 -28.09 -24.11
N HIS A 641 2.26 -27.34 -23.31
CA HIS A 641 2.39 -27.26 -21.86
C HIS A 641 1.02 -27.26 -21.16
N ASP A 642 0.88 -28.12 -20.15
CA ASP A 642 -0.33 -28.21 -19.30
C ASP A 642 -0.58 -26.90 -18.52
N LEU A 643 -1.85 -26.63 -18.17
CA LEU A 643 -2.25 -25.50 -17.32
C LEU A 643 -1.60 -25.54 -15.93
N LEU A 644 -1.28 -26.74 -15.44
CA LEU A 644 -0.63 -26.99 -14.15
C LEU A 644 0.91 -26.93 -14.23
N MET A 645 1.50 -26.87 -15.43
CA MET A 645 2.95 -26.71 -15.61
C MET A 645 3.35 -25.25 -15.32
N ASN A 646 3.40 -24.90 -14.04
CA ASN A 646 3.98 -23.64 -13.59
C ASN A 646 5.49 -23.64 -13.86
N HIS A 647 5.96 -22.59 -14.52
CA HIS A 647 7.38 -22.25 -14.68
C HIS A 647 8.21 -23.08 -15.67
N VAL A 648 7.61 -23.65 -16.71
CA VAL A 648 8.32 -24.32 -17.81
C VAL A 648 8.54 -23.40 -19.00
#